data_AF-A0A520N9E3-F1
#
_entry.id   AF-A0A520N9E3-F1
#
_cell.length_a   1.000
_cell.length_b   1.000
_cell.length_c   1.000
_cell.angle_alpha   90.00
_cell.angle_beta   90.00
_cell.angle_gamma   90.00
#
_symmetry.space_group_name_H-M   'P 1'
#
loop_
_entity.id
_entity.type
_entity.pdbx_description
1 polymer ?
#
loop_
_entity_poly.entity_id
_entity_poly.type
_entity_poly.pdbx_seq_one_letter_code
_entity_poly.pdbx_strand_id
1 'polypeptide(L)'
;MIDNVSVGDQACLRLRREKFKSRVGYNFNGLTQSFAPPSATYFFPNYQIGRSISVWVKIPPSQSGLGTIIKWGSNMPYKKSALAISNGRPRFDSRCGILTANGSPDLRDNKWHHIVFTHESNSRLSSANSKFYVDGTQVGTSFTDVCGGTPKIINTDMNNLEMGTDSTLQNSHFKGAMSDLRVYVNPLSVGQIESLFMGNQSTPVSAWRMTARWPLNVSPQSGSWVPIQGGFAHSLHASLQGFGSTDPLLETFEADDIDHSFCFLDDDNDGRYAMWESSTAKSLPQRGGEAGWTRRTKENFVPTSSGFFNAIGNDPNSVVGNFAVVNGTAASAAATDVNKSKSFTTRRRTRHPELCAIAPALQLSSTKCNFSSAHIIVDNYDPMSSSYIEVMHAPSITSGSITTYQELPNMPTNVVGIWNHDEGIFSLKTNDGSALSPKLWQRTLRNMLFRPQSNSFNRTQKFTFGLGGAPFLKNGQFHFYDFVQSDGMKQSNPRALYPYATAEQKAATPDPAFCGMTSHLATITSEEENIHLGRVTRAAWGGVMQSGWLGGYVEATDRNKNWKWRVGSDNGTVFWQGTGQTGNAITDMPDKTVAPPVYPQVMRKFGLDHLPGVRINSYRRKIFANDGSELRFTDFAFGYPGNNCSSRYNSLACEPYDRYPGSQYLSIQGESVMGGLWHAFGARGVRPFCGAGNWNNKKICGHYRELSGTPTLDPLAVLGESVTVDMQRFHEFCSK
;
A
#
# COMPACT_ATOMS: atom_id res chain seq x y z
N MET A 1 30.89 -12.73 4.31
CA MET A 1 31.30 -13.90 5.12
C MET A 1 32.79 -14.04 4.88
N ILE A 2 33.58 -13.85 5.92
CA ILE A 2 35.02 -14.07 5.91
C ILE A 2 35.21 -15.08 7.04
N ASP A 3 35.60 -16.29 6.70
CA ASP A 3 36.18 -17.19 7.68
C ASP A 3 37.69 -16.93 7.71
N ASN A 4 38.26 -16.90 8.91
CA ASN A 4 39.68 -16.64 9.14
C ASN A 4 40.54 -17.61 8.29
N VAL A 5 41.56 -17.07 7.61
CA VAL A 5 42.40 -17.82 6.68
C VAL A 5 43.75 -18.10 7.33
N SER A 6 43.93 -19.31 7.84
CA SER A 6 45.24 -19.80 8.30
C SER A 6 45.99 -20.46 7.15
N VAL A 7 47.29 -20.66 7.30
CA VAL A 7 48.09 -21.49 6.37
C VAL A 7 47.54 -22.92 6.42
N GLY A 8 46.94 -23.40 5.33
CA GLY A 8 46.25 -24.69 5.23
C GLY A 8 44.72 -24.61 5.02
N ASP A 9 44.13 -23.42 5.11
CA ASP A 9 42.70 -23.20 4.85
C ASP A 9 42.44 -22.77 3.39
N GLN A 10 41.30 -23.20 2.84
CA GLN A 10 40.77 -22.69 1.57
C GLN A 10 40.50 -21.19 1.71
N ALA A 11 41.23 -20.37 0.96
CA ALA A 11 41.04 -18.94 1.04
C ALA A 11 39.96 -18.49 0.07
N CYS A 12 38.76 -18.29 0.59
CA CYS A 12 37.61 -17.85 -0.19
C CYS A 12 37.15 -16.46 0.24
N LEU A 13 36.90 -15.59 -0.75
CA LEU A 13 36.24 -14.31 -0.53
C LEU A 13 34.91 -14.30 -1.26
N ARG A 14 33.84 -13.93 -0.53
CA ARG A 14 32.52 -13.68 -1.10
C ARG A 14 32.24 -12.19 -1.10
N LEU A 15 32.21 -11.63 -2.30
CA LEU A 15 31.75 -10.27 -2.54
C LEU A 15 30.24 -10.29 -2.71
N ARG A 16 29.53 -9.54 -1.85
CA ARG A 16 28.10 -9.34 -1.99
C ARG A 16 27.83 -7.97 -2.59
N ARG A 17 26.99 -7.92 -3.60
CA ARG A 17 26.44 -6.68 -4.16
C ARG A 17 24.93 -6.81 -4.25
N GLU A 18 24.23 -5.81 -3.73
CA GLU A 18 22.80 -5.67 -3.97
C GLU A 18 22.55 -5.24 -5.42
N LYS A 19 21.68 -5.99 -6.09
CA LYS A 19 21.09 -5.61 -7.37
C LYS A 19 19.61 -5.36 -7.15
N PHE A 20 19.15 -4.21 -7.59
CA PHE A 20 17.73 -3.88 -7.58
C PHE A 20 17.10 -4.30 -8.90
N LYS A 21 16.08 -5.15 -8.85
CA LYS A 21 15.19 -5.43 -9.99
C LYS A 21 14.00 -4.51 -9.88
N SER A 22 13.81 -3.62 -10.84
CA SER A 22 12.59 -2.79 -10.87
C SER A 22 11.45 -3.54 -11.52
N ARG A 23 10.24 -3.26 -11.03
CA ARG A 23 9.01 -3.61 -11.71
C ARG A 23 8.05 -2.44 -11.63
N VAL A 24 7.48 -2.10 -12.77
CA VAL A 24 6.49 -1.04 -12.93
C VAL A 24 5.13 -1.67 -13.21
N GLY A 25 4.11 -1.22 -12.49
CA GLY A 25 2.73 -1.66 -12.67
C GLY A 25 1.76 -0.51 -12.42
N TYR A 26 0.48 -0.74 -12.69
CA TYR A 26 -0.57 0.18 -12.26
C TYR A 26 -1.03 -0.23 -10.86
N ASN A 27 -1.11 0.71 -9.93
CA ASN A 27 -1.64 0.48 -8.59
C ASN A 27 -3.16 0.64 -8.56
N PHE A 28 -3.82 -0.29 -7.90
CA PHE A 28 -5.26 -0.34 -7.72
C PHE A 28 -5.57 -0.22 -6.23
N ASN A 29 -6.51 0.66 -5.92
CA ASN A 29 -6.89 1.00 -4.55
C ASN A 29 -7.82 -0.05 -3.90
N GLY A 30 -8.27 -1.06 -4.65
CA GLY A 30 -9.22 -2.06 -4.14
C GLY A 30 -10.67 -1.58 -4.09
N LEU A 31 -10.97 -0.47 -4.77
CA LEU A 31 -12.16 0.32 -4.45
C LEU A 31 -12.92 0.80 -5.68
N THR A 32 -12.29 1.63 -6.51
CA THR A 32 -12.91 2.22 -7.72
C THR A 32 -12.11 1.96 -8.98
N GLN A 33 -10.82 1.70 -8.81
CA GLN A 33 -9.89 1.62 -9.92
C GLN A 33 -10.16 0.35 -10.72
N SER A 34 -10.53 0.52 -11.98
CA SER A 34 -10.79 -0.57 -12.91
C SER A 34 -10.57 -0.15 -14.36
N PHE A 35 -10.64 -1.11 -15.28
CA PHE A 35 -10.57 -0.89 -16.72
C PHE A 35 -11.80 -1.46 -17.39
N ALA A 36 -12.34 -0.70 -18.34
CA ALA A 36 -13.33 -1.18 -19.29
C ALA A 36 -12.85 -0.85 -20.72
N PRO A 37 -12.78 -1.84 -21.62
CA PRO A 37 -12.53 -1.56 -23.03
C PRO A 37 -13.79 -1.00 -23.71
N PRO A 38 -13.64 -0.31 -24.85
CA PRO A 38 -14.74 0.06 -25.72
C PRO A 38 -15.33 -1.22 -26.33
N SER A 39 -16.55 -1.55 -25.90
CA SER A 39 -17.61 -2.43 -26.45
C SER A 39 -17.31 -3.66 -27.34
N ALA A 40 -16.23 -3.76 -28.10
CA ALA A 40 -15.88 -4.91 -28.94
C ALA A 40 -14.77 -5.75 -28.28
N THR A 41 -15.11 -6.92 -27.73
CA THR A 41 -14.13 -7.88 -27.17
C THR A 41 -14.11 -9.20 -27.94
N TYR A 42 -14.53 -9.20 -29.21
CA TYR A 42 -14.72 -10.41 -30.03
C TYR A 42 -13.43 -11.23 -30.25
N PHE A 43 -12.27 -10.61 -30.03
CA PHE A 43 -10.95 -11.24 -30.13
C PHE A 43 -10.54 -12.01 -28.86
N PHE A 44 -11.23 -11.80 -27.73
CA PHE A 44 -10.99 -12.55 -26.49
C PHE A 44 -11.37 -14.02 -26.58
N PRO A 45 -10.73 -14.93 -25.82
CA PRO A 45 -11.09 -16.33 -25.83
C PRO A 45 -12.56 -16.56 -25.48
N ASN A 46 -13.35 -16.91 -26.49
CA ASN A 46 -14.80 -17.11 -26.39
C ASN A 46 -15.16 -18.57 -26.70
N TYR A 47 -16.40 -18.93 -26.42
CA TYR A 47 -16.89 -20.29 -26.53
C TYR A 47 -15.98 -21.29 -25.80
N GLN A 48 -15.72 -22.43 -26.42
CA GLN A 48 -14.99 -23.57 -25.88
C GLN A 48 -13.49 -23.54 -26.22
N ILE A 49 -12.94 -22.40 -26.65
CA ILE A 49 -11.53 -22.35 -27.03
C ILE A 49 -10.60 -22.41 -25.82
N GLY A 50 -9.37 -22.89 -26.04
CA GLY A 50 -8.33 -22.92 -25.01
C GLY A 50 -7.96 -21.50 -24.57
N ARG A 51 -7.37 -21.35 -23.39
CA ARG A 51 -6.96 -20.02 -22.92
C ARG A 51 -5.83 -20.08 -21.92
N SER A 52 -5.02 -19.03 -21.95
CA SER A 52 -4.10 -18.73 -20.85
C SER A 52 -4.18 -17.27 -20.45
N ILE A 53 -4.01 -17.00 -19.17
CA ILE A 53 -3.91 -15.66 -18.61
C ILE A 53 -2.60 -15.62 -17.83
N SER A 54 -1.72 -14.66 -18.13
CA SER A 54 -0.46 -14.43 -17.43
C SER A 54 -0.43 -13.01 -16.91
N VAL A 55 -0.07 -12.80 -15.65
CA VAL A 55 -0.02 -11.47 -15.04
C VAL A 55 0.99 -11.42 -13.90
N TRP A 56 1.64 -10.28 -13.73
CA TRP A 56 2.35 -9.97 -12.50
C TRP A 56 1.44 -9.17 -11.58
N VAL A 57 1.36 -9.55 -10.31
CA VAL A 57 0.57 -8.86 -9.31
C VAL A 57 1.36 -8.63 -8.04
N LYS A 58 1.17 -7.49 -7.38
CA LYS A 58 1.66 -7.22 -6.03
C LYS A 58 0.46 -6.97 -5.14
N ILE A 59 0.21 -7.86 -4.19
CA ILE A 59 -1.05 -7.87 -3.43
C ILE A 59 -0.74 -7.47 -1.99
N PRO A 60 -1.34 -6.38 -1.46
CA PRO A 60 -1.12 -5.97 -0.09
C PRO A 60 -1.86 -6.93 0.87
N PRO A 61 -1.36 -7.11 2.09
CA PRO A 61 -2.01 -7.85 3.18
C PRO A 61 -3.45 -7.42 3.47
N SER A 62 -3.74 -6.14 3.23
CA SER A 62 -5.08 -5.57 3.38
C SER A 62 -6.06 -5.96 2.27
N GLN A 63 -5.65 -6.67 1.22
CA GLN A 63 -6.60 -7.30 0.29
C GLN A 63 -7.37 -8.40 1.04
N SER A 64 -8.67 -8.21 1.18
CA SER A 64 -9.61 -9.18 1.72
C SER A 64 -10.59 -9.62 0.63
N GLY A 65 -11.31 -10.72 0.84
CA GLY A 65 -12.36 -11.15 -0.09
C GLY A 65 -11.84 -11.52 -1.49
N LEU A 66 -12.60 -11.12 -2.52
CA LEU A 66 -12.32 -11.41 -3.93
C LEU A 66 -11.73 -10.17 -4.61
N GLY A 67 -10.53 -10.25 -5.17
CA GLY A 67 -9.92 -9.21 -6.00
C GLY A 67 -9.80 -9.68 -7.45
N THR A 68 -10.71 -9.25 -8.33
CA THR A 68 -10.73 -9.63 -9.74
C THR A 68 -9.60 -8.93 -10.51
N ILE A 69 -8.71 -9.72 -11.10
CA ILE A 69 -7.63 -9.24 -11.95
C ILE A 69 -8.21 -8.91 -13.34
N ILE A 70 -8.91 -9.87 -13.95
CA ILE A 70 -9.53 -9.73 -15.27
C ILE A 70 -10.75 -10.65 -15.36
N LYS A 71 -11.82 -10.18 -16.01
CA LYS A 71 -13.05 -10.94 -16.26
C LYS A 71 -13.60 -10.63 -17.64
N TRP A 72 -14.15 -11.64 -18.33
CA TRP A 72 -14.97 -11.46 -19.53
C TRP A 72 -16.07 -12.52 -19.59
N GLY A 73 -17.03 -12.33 -20.50
CA GLY A 73 -18.23 -13.14 -20.65
C GLY A 73 -19.40 -12.70 -19.75
N SER A 74 -20.55 -13.34 -19.93
CA SER A 74 -21.75 -13.08 -19.14
C SER A 74 -21.67 -13.76 -17.77
N ASN A 75 -22.36 -13.21 -16.76
CA ASN A 75 -22.43 -13.80 -15.42
C ASN A 75 -23.39 -14.99 -15.35
N MET A 76 -23.31 -15.88 -16.33
CA MET A 76 -24.11 -17.10 -16.46
C MET A 76 -23.23 -18.34 -16.24
N PRO A 77 -23.80 -19.48 -15.79
CA PRO A 77 -23.08 -20.72 -15.54
C PRO A 77 -22.15 -21.11 -16.71
N TYR A 78 -20.84 -21.19 -16.44
CA TYR A 78 -19.79 -21.58 -17.40
C TYR A 78 -19.63 -20.65 -18.62
N LYS A 79 -20.29 -19.49 -18.58
CA LYS A 79 -20.22 -18.46 -19.62
C LYS A 79 -19.32 -17.28 -19.25
N LYS A 80 -18.82 -17.27 -18.02
CA LYS A 80 -17.83 -16.33 -17.50
C LYS A 80 -16.43 -16.92 -17.57
N SER A 81 -15.44 -16.08 -17.78
CA SER A 81 -14.03 -16.36 -17.52
C SER A 81 -13.47 -15.23 -16.67
N ALA A 82 -13.10 -15.51 -15.43
CA ALA A 82 -12.53 -14.52 -14.52
C ALA A 82 -11.33 -15.08 -13.78
N LEU A 83 -10.22 -14.37 -13.82
CA LEU A 83 -9.06 -14.59 -12.95
C LEU A 83 -9.14 -13.60 -11.79
N ALA A 84 -9.03 -14.11 -10.57
CA ALA A 84 -9.11 -13.32 -9.36
C ALA A 84 -8.18 -13.86 -8.27
N ILE A 85 -7.98 -13.06 -7.23
CA ILE A 85 -7.41 -13.47 -5.96
C ILE A 85 -8.55 -13.65 -4.96
N SER A 86 -8.58 -14.75 -4.23
CA SER A 86 -9.55 -14.98 -3.16
C SER A 86 -8.82 -15.43 -1.90
N ASN A 87 -8.95 -14.66 -0.82
CA ASN A 87 -8.22 -14.90 0.44
C ASN A 87 -6.72 -15.10 0.19
N GLY A 88 -6.15 -14.28 -0.69
CA GLY A 88 -4.73 -14.30 -1.04
C GLY A 88 -4.27 -15.42 -1.97
N ARG A 89 -5.18 -16.22 -2.51
CA ARG A 89 -4.83 -17.31 -3.43
C ARG A 89 -5.43 -17.09 -4.83
N PRO A 90 -4.73 -17.49 -5.91
CA PRO A 90 -5.29 -17.44 -7.26
C PRO A 90 -6.56 -18.30 -7.39
N ARG A 91 -7.54 -17.76 -8.11
CA ARG A 91 -8.83 -18.40 -8.40
C ARG A 91 -9.25 -18.10 -9.83
N PHE A 92 -9.75 -19.12 -10.51
CA PHE A 92 -10.48 -18.96 -11.77
C PHE A 92 -11.97 -19.22 -11.53
N ASP A 93 -12.81 -18.31 -12.00
CA ASP A 93 -14.26 -18.31 -11.76
C ASP A 93 -15.02 -18.26 -13.10
N SER A 94 -15.80 -19.32 -13.35
CA SER A 94 -16.72 -19.42 -14.48
C SER A 94 -18.19 -19.39 -14.03
N ARG A 95 -18.49 -18.57 -13.02
CA ARG A 95 -19.76 -18.40 -12.29
C ARG A 95 -20.17 -19.58 -11.40
N CYS A 96 -20.24 -20.78 -11.96
CA CYS A 96 -20.59 -22.00 -11.22
C CYS A 96 -19.36 -22.85 -10.94
N GLY A 97 -18.47 -23.00 -11.94
CA GLY A 97 -17.19 -23.65 -11.77
C GLY A 97 -16.16 -22.71 -11.14
N ILE A 98 -15.55 -23.14 -10.04
CA ILE A 98 -14.47 -22.42 -9.38
C ILE A 98 -13.27 -23.34 -9.29
N LEU A 99 -12.14 -22.89 -9.83
CA LEU A 99 -10.85 -23.55 -9.62
C LEU A 99 -9.99 -22.67 -8.71
N THR A 100 -9.59 -23.19 -7.56
CA THR A 100 -8.76 -22.45 -6.59
C THR A 100 -7.38 -23.09 -6.49
N ALA A 101 -6.32 -22.29 -6.51
CA ALA A 101 -4.94 -22.71 -6.34
C ALA A 101 -4.61 -22.98 -4.85
N ASN A 102 -5.17 -24.05 -4.28
CA ASN A 102 -4.96 -24.39 -2.86
C ASN A 102 -3.52 -24.79 -2.51
N GLY A 103 -2.70 -25.15 -3.50
CA GLY A 103 -1.26 -25.38 -3.31
C GLY A 103 -0.43 -24.09 -3.29
N SER A 104 -1.02 -22.93 -3.58
CA SER A 104 -0.33 -21.64 -3.52
C SER A 104 -0.13 -21.17 -2.07
N PRO A 105 1.00 -20.51 -1.75
CA PRO A 105 1.08 -19.68 -0.54
C PRO A 105 0.05 -18.53 -0.61
N ASP A 106 -0.16 -17.86 0.52
CA ASP A 106 -0.89 -16.59 0.56
C ASP A 106 -0.02 -15.51 -0.10
N LEU A 107 -0.49 -14.97 -1.22
CA LEU A 107 0.23 -13.99 -2.03
C LEU A 107 0.04 -12.55 -1.53
N ARG A 108 -0.67 -12.36 -0.40
CA ARG A 108 -0.86 -11.05 0.24
C ARG A 108 0.31 -10.74 1.15
N ASP A 109 1.51 -10.78 0.61
CA ASP A 109 2.77 -10.51 1.32
C ASP A 109 3.40 -9.18 0.87
N ASN A 110 2.67 -8.41 0.05
CA ASN A 110 3.14 -7.21 -0.60
C ASN A 110 4.43 -7.47 -1.42
N LYS A 111 4.55 -8.59 -2.14
CA LYS A 111 5.60 -8.82 -3.13
C LYS A 111 5.00 -9.07 -4.51
N TRP A 112 5.84 -8.94 -5.54
CA TRP A 112 5.43 -9.24 -6.90
C TRP A 112 5.43 -10.75 -7.13
N HIS A 113 4.29 -11.27 -7.55
CA HIS A 113 4.12 -12.66 -7.95
C HIS A 113 3.68 -12.74 -9.41
N HIS A 114 4.22 -13.72 -10.13
CA HIS A 114 3.76 -14.07 -11.47
C HIS A 114 2.71 -15.17 -11.38
N ILE A 115 1.50 -14.89 -11.87
CA ILE A 115 0.40 -15.85 -11.87
C ILE A 115 0.07 -16.21 -13.31
N VAL A 116 0.02 -17.51 -13.59
CA VAL A 116 -0.48 -18.04 -14.86
C VAL A 116 -1.61 -19.03 -14.63
N PHE A 117 -2.72 -18.82 -15.33
CA PHE A 117 -3.79 -19.80 -15.49
C PHE A 117 -3.76 -20.36 -16.91
N THR A 118 -3.89 -21.68 -17.07
CA THR A 118 -4.06 -22.33 -18.38
C THR A 118 -5.29 -23.23 -18.38
N HIS A 119 -5.96 -23.35 -19.53
CA HIS A 119 -7.07 -24.26 -19.74
C HIS A 119 -7.13 -24.78 -21.19
N GLU A 120 -7.34 -26.09 -21.31
CA GLU A 120 -7.46 -26.80 -22.58
C GLU A 120 -8.77 -26.49 -23.31
N SER A 121 -8.73 -26.49 -24.65
CA SER A 121 -9.92 -26.30 -25.48
C SER A 121 -10.88 -27.49 -25.36
N ASN A 122 -12.19 -27.23 -25.57
CA ASN A 122 -13.26 -28.23 -25.55
C ASN A 122 -13.26 -29.13 -24.30
N SER A 123 -12.83 -28.58 -23.16
CA SER A 123 -12.58 -29.36 -21.94
C SER A 123 -13.36 -28.82 -20.75
N ARG A 124 -13.59 -29.69 -19.75
CA ARG A 124 -14.27 -29.32 -18.50
C ARG A 124 -13.30 -28.63 -17.54
N LEU A 125 -13.75 -27.58 -16.87
CA LEU A 125 -12.96 -26.93 -15.81
C LEU A 125 -12.67 -27.95 -14.70
N SER A 126 -11.40 -28.29 -14.51
CA SER A 126 -10.96 -29.32 -13.56
C SER A 126 -9.47 -29.22 -13.32
N SER A 127 -8.95 -29.81 -12.25
CA SER A 127 -7.50 -29.88 -12.00
C SER A 127 -6.73 -30.68 -13.05
N ALA A 128 -7.41 -31.47 -13.91
CA ALA A 128 -6.80 -32.19 -15.02
C ALA A 128 -6.55 -31.27 -16.22
N ASN A 129 -7.59 -30.52 -16.63
CA ASN A 129 -7.57 -29.70 -17.85
C ASN A 129 -7.27 -28.21 -17.61
N SER A 130 -7.09 -27.82 -16.35
CA SER A 130 -6.79 -26.44 -15.95
C SER A 130 -5.72 -26.42 -14.89
N LYS A 131 -4.73 -25.54 -15.06
CA LYS A 131 -3.56 -25.45 -14.19
C LYS A 131 -3.34 -24.01 -13.72
N PHE A 132 -2.77 -23.90 -12.53
CA PHE A 132 -2.22 -22.66 -12.02
C PHE A 132 -0.72 -22.79 -11.84
N TYR A 133 -0.01 -21.71 -12.17
CA TYR A 133 1.41 -21.54 -11.89
C TYR A 133 1.59 -20.24 -11.12
N VAL A 134 2.42 -20.30 -10.08
CA VAL A 134 2.83 -19.15 -9.28
C VAL A 134 4.35 -19.10 -9.31
N ASP A 135 4.91 -17.97 -9.72
CA ASP A 135 6.36 -17.74 -9.83
C ASP A 135 7.06 -18.84 -10.66
N GLY A 136 6.47 -19.14 -11.83
CA GLY A 136 6.94 -20.18 -12.75
C GLY A 136 6.64 -21.62 -12.33
N THR A 137 6.19 -21.87 -11.10
CA THR A 137 6.00 -23.23 -10.56
C THR A 137 4.53 -23.64 -10.56
N GLN A 138 4.20 -24.84 -11.03
CA GLN A 138 2.82 -25.34 -10.99
C GLN A 138 2.38 -25.59 -9.54
N VAL A 139 1.19 -25.11 -9.18
CA VAL A 139 0.61 -25.30 -7.84
C VAL A 139 -0.62 -26.21 -7.89
N GLY A 140 -0.88 -26.91 -6.78
CA GLY A 140 -2.06 -27.76 -6.65
C GLY A 140 -3.38 -26.97 -6.70
N THR A 141 -4.40 -27.55 -7.33
CA THR A 141 -5.71 -26.90 -7.51
C THR A 141 -6.87 -27.78 -7.03
N SER A 142 -7.93 -27.15 -6.54
CA SER A 142 -9.22 -27.82 -6.27
C SER A 142 -10.33 -27.21 -7.12
N PHE A 143 -11.23 -28.06 -7.60
CA PHE A 143 -12.44 -27.64 -8.30
C PHE A 143 -13.66 -27.72 -7.38
N THR A 144 -14.54 -26.73 -7.47
CA THR A 144 -15.85 -26.69 -6.81
C THR A 144 -16.91 -26.21 -7.81
N ASP A 145 -18.05 -26.91 -7.89
CA ASP A 145 -19.25 -26.40 -8.57
C ASP A 145 -20.22 -25.85 -7.52
N VAL A 146 -20.38 -24.53 -7.47
CA VAL A 146 -21.25 -23.86 -6.49
C VAL A 146 -22.73 -23.83 -6.88
N CYS A 147 -23.05 -24.24 -8.12
CA CYS A 147 -24.43 -24.34 -8.60
C CYS A 147 -24.98 -25.77 -8.50
N GLY A 148 -24.15 -26.72 -8.02
CA GLY A 148 -24.47 -28.13 -8.00
C GLY A 148 -24.29 -28.79 -9.37
N GLY A 149 -23.67 -29.97 -9.40
CA GLY A 149 -23.53 -30.80 -10.60
C GLY A 149 -22.10 -31.21 -10.90
N THR A 150 -21.92 -31.86 -12.05
CA THR A 150 -20.62 -32.29 -12.57
C THR A 150 -19.92 -31.15 -13.31
N PRO A 151 -18.56 -31.10 -13.31
CA PRO A 151 -17.80 -30.12 -14.08
C PRO A 151 -18.28 -29.99 -15.52
N LYS A 152 -18.49 -28.75 -15.99
CA LYS A 152 -18.93 -28.48 -17.38
C LYS A 152 -17.82 -27.84 -18.20
N ILE A 153 -18.00 -27.92 -19.52
CA ILE A 153 -17.14 -27.25 -20.50
C ILE A 153 -17.32 -25.74 -20.34
N ILE A 154 -16.21 -24.99 -20.32
CA ILE A 154 -16.26 -23.52 -20.34
C ILE A 154 -16.71 -23.09 -21.74
N ASN A 155 -17.81 -22.33 -21.82
CA ASN A 155 -18.39 -21.84 -23.07
C ASN A 155 -18.65 -20.34 -22.94
N THR A 156 -17.58 -19.54 -22.99
CA THR A 156 -17.61 -18.12 -22.61
C THR A 156 -18.30 -17.25 -23.64
N ASP A 157 -19.23 -16.40 -23.21
CA ASP A 157 -19.90 -15.47 -24.12
C ASP A 157 -18.92 -14.39 -24.61
N MET A 158 -19.19 -13.86 -25.80
CA MET A 158 -18.49 -12.68 -26.33
C MET A 158 -18.99 -11.45 -25.55
N ASN A 159 -18.10 -10.57 -25.06
CA ASN A 159 -18.33 -9.28 -24.35
C ASN A 159 -18.06 -9.26 -22.83
N ASN A 160 -18.25 -8.09 -22.22
CA ASN A 160 -18.12 -7.78 -20.79
C ASN A 160 -16.72 -7.94 -20.20
N LEU A 161 -15.69 -7.54 -20.94
CA LEU A 161 -14.31 -7.47 -20.43
C LEU A 161 -14.19 -6.36 -19.38
N GLU A 162 -13.67 -6.71 -18.22
CA GLU A 162 -13.42 -5.82 -17.09
C GLU A 162 -12.06 -6.22 -16.46
N MET A 163 -11.28 -5.25 -15.98
CA MET A 163 -10.05 -5.52 -15.20
C MET A 163 -10.04 -4.73 -13.92
N GLY A 164 -9.45 -5.32 -12.88
CA GLY A 164 -9.47 -4.75 -11.53
C GLY A 164 -10.85 -4.81 -10.87
N THR A 165 -11.86 -5.39 -11.51
CA THR A 165 -13.21 -5.61 -10.95
C THR A 165 -13.97 -6.68 -11.75
N ASP A 166 -14.97 -7.28 -11.11
CA ASP A 166 -16.09 -7.98 -11.78
C ASP A 166 -17.36 -7.25 -11.34
N SER A 167 -17.91 -6.41 -12.22
CA SER A 167 -19.02 -5.54 -11.85
C SER A 167 -20.24 -6.36 -11.37
N THR A 168 -20.37 -7.60 -11.83
CA THR A 168 -21.48 -8.50 -11.50
C THR A 168 -21.39 -9.13 -10.10
N LEU A 169 -20.25 -8.94 -9.42
CA LEU A 169 -20.01 -9.39 -8.06
C LEU A 169 -19.80 -8.21 -7.13
N GLN A 170 -20.30 -8.33 -5.90
CA GLN A 170 -20.05 -7.33 -4.88
C GLN A 170 -18.61 -7.45 -4.35
N ASN A 171 -17.93 -6.32 -4.16
CA ASN A 171 -16.58 -6.24 -3.58
C ASN A 171 -15.53 -7.08 -4.32
N SER A 172 -15.56 -7.03 -5.65
CA SER A 172 -14.64 -7.76 -6.52
C SER A 172 -13.42 -6.93 -6.93
N HIS A 173 -13.25 -5.73 -6.38
CA HIS A 173 -12.18 -4.83 -6.79
C HIS A 173 -10.82 -5.35 -6.33
N PHE A 174 -9.86 -5.35 -7.24
CA PHE A 174 -8.48 -5.71 -6.94
C PHE A 174 -7.77 -4.55 -6.23
N LYS A 175 -7.09 -4.85 -5.13
CA LYS A 175 -6.21 -3.97 -4.37
C LYS A 175 -4.77 -4.44 -4.57
N GLY A 176 -3.88 -3.51 -4.82
CA GLY A 176 -2.47 -3.79 -5.12
C GLY A 176 -2.11 -3.41 -6.55
N ALA A 177 -0.96 -3.84 -7.05
CA ALA A 177 -0.49 -3.47 -8.38
C ALA A 177 -0.57 -4.62 -9.38
N MET A 178 -0.82 -4.30 -10.65
CA MET A 178 -0.77 -5.25 -11.77
C MET A 178 0.23 -4.78 -12.82
N SER A 179 0.91 -5.74 -13.44
CA SER A 179 1.92 -5.49 -14.46
C SER A 179 1.88 -6.59 -15.52
N ASP A 180 2.09 -6.23 -16.78
CA ASP A 180 2.25 -7.15 -17.91
C ASP A 180 1.17 -8.26 -17.98
N LEU A 181 -0.11 -7.85 -17.96
CA LEU A 181 -1.25 -8.74 -18.09
C LEU A 181 -1.39 -9.19 -19.56
N ARG A 182 -1.43 -10.49 -19.80
CA ARG A 182 -1.48 -11.11 -21.13
C ARG A 182 -2.55 -12.18 -21.19
N VAL A 183 -3.21 -12.27 -22.34
CA VAL A 183 -4.25 -13.27 -22.63
C VAL A 183 -3.93 -13.97 -23.94
N TYR A 184 -4.08 -15.30 -23.95
CA TYR A 184 -3.78 -16.17 -25.09
C TYR A 184 -4.99 -17.06 -25.39
N VAL A 185 -5.17 -17.44 -26.67
CA VAL A 185 -6.22 -18.38 -27.14
C VAL A 185 -5.84 -19.86 -27.02
N ASN A 186 -4.73 -20.18 -26.34
CA ASN A 186 -4.25 -21.54 -26.14
C ASN A 186 -3.61 -21.70 -24.75
N PRO A 187 -3.58 -22.93 -24.21
CA PRO A 187 -2.76 -23.25 -23.04
C PRO A 187 -1.27 -23.03 -23.35
N LEU A 188 -0.57 -22.31 -22.47
CA LEU A 188 0.88 -22.13 -22.52
C LEU A 188 1.59 -23.39 -22.02
N SER A 189 2.74 -23.71 -22.62
CA SER A 189 3.61 -24.79 -22.13
C SER A 189 4.44 -24.33 -20.92
N VAL A 190 4.98 -25.29 -20.15
CA VAL A 190 5.83 -24.99 -18.97
C VAL A 190 7.03 -24.11 -19.34
N GLY A 191 7.75 -24.42 -20.42
CA GLY A 191 8.89 -23.60 -20.86
C GLY A 191 8.49 -22.18 -21.30
N GLN A 192 7.28 -21.99 -21.85
CA GLN A 192 6.77 -20.64 -22.14
C GLN A 192 6.45 -19.87 -20.86
N ILE A 193 5.94 -20.55 -19.84
CA ILE A 193 5.63 -19.96 -18.53
C ILE A 193 6.92 -19.57 -17.81
N GLU A 194 7.93 -20.44 -17.79
CA GLU A 194 9.25 -20.13 -17.25
C GLU A 194 9.90 -18.95 -17.97
N SER A 195 9.74 -18.85 -19.29
CA SER A 195 10.23 -17.71 -20.07
C SER A 195 9.50 -16.41 -19.72
N LEU A 196 8.19 -16.43 -19.46
CA LEU A 196 7.43 -15.26 -18.99
C LEU A 196 7.83 -14.85 -17.56
N PHE A 197 8.15 -15.81 -16.71
CA PHE A 197 8.58 -15.59 -15.34
C PHE A 197 10.00 -14.98 -15.27
N MET A 198 10.95 -15.57 -15.99
CA MET A 198 12.34 -15.09 -16.02
C MET A 198 12.54 -13.86 -16.90
N GLY A 199 11.65 -13.67 -17.88
CA GLY A 199 11.74 -12.61 -18.87
C GLY A 199 11.42 -11.23 -18.30
N ASN A 200 12.07 -10.21 -18.86
CA ASN A 200 11.67 -8.82 -18.62
C ASN A 200 10.25 -8.59 -19.17
N GLN A 201 9.60 -7.50 -18.73
CA GLN A 201 8.26 -7.13 -19.18
C GLN A 201 8.12 -7.13 -20.71
N SER A 202 9.18 -6.87 -21.47
CA SER A 202 9.20 -6.84 -22.94
C SER A 202 9.31 -8.19 -23.65
N THR A 203 9.51 -9.30 -22.93
CA THR A 203 9.81 -10.62 -23.53
C THR A 203 8.64 -11.10 -24.40
N PRO A 204 8.79 -11.18 -25.73
CA PRO A 204 7.71 -11.61 -26.60
C PRO A 204 7.64 -13.15 -26.61
N VAL A 205 6.60 -13.70 -26.00
CA VAL A 205 6.29 -15.14 -26.11
C VAL A 205 5.23 -15.28 -27.20
N SER A 206 5.68 -15.71 -28.39
CA SER A 206 4.90 -15.97 -29.61
C SER A 206 3.68 -15.04 -29.84
N ALA A 207 3.91 -13.88 -30.45
CA ALA A 207 2.87 -12.86 -30.70
C ALA A 207 1.64 -13.38 -31.48
N TRP A 208 1.81 -14.44 -32.30
CA TRP A 208 0.76 -14.99 -33.17
C TRP A 208 -0.40 -15.71 -32.44
N ARG A 209 -0.30 -15.93 -31.12
CA ARG A 209 -1.36 -16.53 -30.28
C ARG A 209 -1.78 -15.67 -29.09
N MET A 210 -1.12 -14.53 -28.92
CA MET A 210 -1.42 -13.57 -27.87
C MET A 210 -2.54 -12.66 -28.35
N THR A 211 -3.69 -12.78 -27.69
CA THR A 211 -4.87 -11.99 -27.98
C THR A 211 -4.69 -10.54 -27.59
N ALA A 212 -4.16 -10.33 -26.38
CA ALA A 212 -4.03 -9.02 -25.80
C ALA A 212 -2.95 -8.99 -24.72
N ARG A 213 -2.30 -7.84 -24.59
CA ARG A 213 -1.31 -7.53 -23.59
C ARG A 213 -1.50 -6.10 -23.12
N TRP A 214 -1.55 -5.93 -21.80
CA TRP A 214 -1.47 -4.65 -21.12
C TRP A 214 -0.14 -4.60 -20.38
N PRO A 215 0.85 -3.86 -20.91
CA PRO A 215 2.14 -3.71 -20.23
C PRO A 215 2.01 -3.07 -18.83
N LEU A 216 1.08 -2.12 -18.68
CA LEU A 216 0.81 -1.37 -17.44
C LEU A 216 2.08 -0.71 -16.85
N ASN A 217 2.93 -0.17 -17.73
CA ASN A 217 4.24 0.37 -17.35
C ASN A 217 4.54 1.75 -17.96
N VAL A 218 3.53 2.41 -18.52
CA VAL A 218 3.59 3.75 -19.08
C VAL A 218 2.44 4.56 -18.53
N SER A 219 2.65 5.83 -18.21
CA SER A 219 1.56 6.68 -17.70
C SER A 219 0.48 6.82 -18.80
N PRO A 220 -0.80 6.96 -18.42
CA PRO A 220 -1.87 7.13 -19.39
C PRO A 220 -1.63 8.40 -20.23
N GLN A 221 -1.82 8.32 -21.55
CA GLN A 221 -1.80 9.52 -22.39
C GLN A 221 -3.02 10.41 -22.06
N SER A 222 -2.89 11.72 -22.27
CA SER A 222 -3.89 12.76 -21.98
C SER A 222 -5.29 12.36 -22.50
N GLY A 223 -6.11 11.73 -21.64
CA GLY A 223 -7.40 11.16 -22.02
C GLY A 223 -7.80 9.82 -21.36
N SER A 224 -7.11 9.31 -20.33
CA SER A 224 -7.57 8.15 -19.54
C SER A 224 -7.54 6.80 -20.28
N TRP A 225 -6.64 6.62 -21.24
CA TRP A 225 -6.54 5.39 -22.05
C TRP A 225 -5.25 4.62 -21.77
N VAL A 226 -5.33 3.29 -21.80
CA VAL A 226 -4.17 2.39 -21.70
C VAL A 226 -3.98 1.58 -22.99
N PRO A 227 -2.76 1.56 -23.55
CA PRO A 227 -2.49 0.87 -24.81
C PRO A 227 -2.58 -0.65 -24.65
N ILE A 228 -3.25 -1.29 -25.61
CA ILE A 228 -3.30 -2.74 -25.76
C ILE A 228 -2.31 -3.15 -26.85
N GLN A 229 -1.41 -4.07 -26.53
CA GLN A 229 -0.48 -4.67 -27.49
C GLN A 229 -0.95 -6.10 -27.83
N GLY A 230 -0.82 -6.55 -29.08
CA GLY A 230 -1.19 -7.92 -29.46
C GLY A 230 -1.51 -8.07 -30.94
N GLY A 231 -1.42 -9.28 -31.47
CA GLY A 231 -1.51 -9.56 -32.92
C GLY A 231 -2.86 -9.20 -33.56
N PHE A 232 -3.92 -9.04 -32.76
CA PHE A 232 -5.27 -8.68 -33.22
C PHE A 232 -5.79 -7.35 -32.64
N ALA A 233 -4.99 -6.63 -31.84
CA ALA A 233 -5.44 -5.50 -31.02
C ALA A 233 -4.90 -4.13 -31.47
N HIS A 234 -4.32 -4.04 -32.67
CA HIS A 234 -3.82 -2.77 -33.22
C HIS A 234 -4.98 -1.76 -33.30
N SER A 235 -4.99 -0.75 -32.42
CA SER A 235 -5.97 0.37 -32.25
C SER A 235 -6.96 0.30 -31.06
N LEU A 236 -6.89 -0.72 -30.19
CA LEU A 236 -7.78 -0.78 -29.02
C LEU A 236 -7.15 -0.13 -27.78
N HIS A 237 -7.95 0.68 -27.08
CA HIS A 237 -7.58 1.37 -25.85
C HIS A 237 -8.52 0.95 -24.72
N ALA A 238 -8.03 0.69 -23.51
CA ALA A 238 -8.90 0.50 -22.35
C ALA A 238 -9.09 1.82 -21.60
N SER A 239 -10.33 2.17 -21.23
CA SER A 239 -10.63 3.36 -20.42
C SER A 239 -10.30 3.06 -18.95
N LEU A 240 -9.56 3.95 -18.32
CA LEU A 240 -9.33 3.99 -16.89
C LEU A 240 -10.56 4.53 -16.18
N GLN A 241 -11.03 3.79 -15.19
CA GLN A 241 -12.18 4.14 -14.37
C GLN A 241 -11.72 4.32 -12.93
N GLY A 242 -12.10 5.42 -12.27
CA GLY A 242 -11.79 5.68 -10.86
C GLY A 242 -10.32 5.97 -10.54
N PHE A 243 -9.50 6.20 -11.57
CA PHE A 243 -8.15 6.75 -11.44
C PHE A 243 -8.27 8.28 -11.53
N GLY A 244 -7.99 8.98 -10.44
CA GLY A 244 -8.02 10.46 -10.42
C GLY A 244 -6.91 11.07 -11.28
N SER A 245 -6.60 12.35 -11.05
CA SER A 245 -5.52 13.07 -11.76
C SER A 245 -4.10 12.57 -11.44
N THR A 246 -3.95 11.64 -10.49
CA THR A 246 -2.66 11.11 -10.05
C THR A 246 -2.20 9.96 -10.95
N ASP A 247 -0.90 9.93 -11.27
CA ASP A 247 -0.32 8.85 -12.08
C ASP A 247 -0.57 7.48 -11.42
N PRO A 248 -1.22 6.52 -12.10
CA PRO A 248 -1.44 5.18 -11.57
C PRO A 248 -0.17 4.34 -11.46
N LEU A 249 0.94 4.77 -12.06
CA LEU A 249 2.19 4.02 -12.05
C LEU A 249 2.75 3.86 -10.64
N LEU A 250 3.01 2.60 -10.30
CA LEU A 250 3.81 2.19 -9.17
C LEU A 250 5.08 1.51 -9.68
N GLU A 251 6.22 2.09 -9.36
CA GLU A 251 7.51 1.45 -9.51
C GLU A 251 7.99 0.95 -8.15
N THR A 252 8.38 -0.31 -8.10
CA THR A 252 8.99 -0.94 -6.93
C THR A 252 10.32 -1.55 -7.31
N PHE A 253 11.21 -1.63 -6.34
CA PHE A 253 12.40 -2.46 -6.43
C PHE A 253 12.25 -3.71 -5.59
N GLU A 254 12.85 -4.79 -6.06
CA GLU A 254 13.20 -5.94 -5.27
C GLU A 254 14.73 -6.01 -5.17
N ALA A 255 15.25 -5.90 -3.95
CA ALA A 255 16.66 -6.10 -3.67
C ALA A 255 16.99 -7.59 -3.73
N ASP A 256 17.96 -7.93 -4.56
CA ASP A 256 18.51 -9.27 -4.72
C ASP A 256 20.00 -9.23 -4.42
N ASP A 257 20.47 -10.15 -3.59
CA ASP A 257 21.88 -10.28 -3.27
C ASP A 257 22.56 -11.07 -4.39
N ILE A 258 23.42 -10.38 -5.14
CA ILE A 258 24.35 -11.05 -6.03
C ILE A 258 25.63 -11.29 -5.26
N ASP A 259 25.86 -12.55 -4.98
CA ASP A 259 27.12 -13.00 -4.45
C ASP A 259 28.05 -13.42 -5.58
N HIS A 260 29.28 -12.98 -5.47
CA HIS A 260 30.37 -13.40 -6.32
C HIS A 260 31.49 -13.90 -5.42
N SER A 261 31.74 -15.20 -5.49
CA SER A 261 32.72 -15.85 -4.66
C SER A 261 33.93 -16.22 -5.51
N PHE A 262 35.11 -16.05 -4.94
CA PHE A 262 36.33 -16.60 -5.51
C PHE A 262 37.15 -17.27 -4.43
N CYS A 263 37.81 -18.37 -4.80
CA CYS A 263 38.61 -19.19 -3.90
C CYS A 263 39.98 -19.44 -4.52
N PHE A 264 41.01 -19.47 -3.69
CA PHE A 264 42.30 -20.01 -4.04
C PHE A 264 42.36 -21.46 -3.54
N LEU A 265 42.45 -22.41 -4.48
CA LEU A 265 42.47 -23.84 -4.20
C LEU A 265 43.76 -24.46 -4.76
N ASP A 266 44.40 -25.31 -3.98
CA ASP A 266 45.56 -26.12 -4.34
C ASP A 266 45.05 -27.53 -4.61
N ASP A 267 44.97 -27.92 -5.89
CA ASP A 267 44.33 -29.20 -6.28
C ASP A 267 45.31 -30.38 -6.20
N ASP A 268 46.62 -30.13 -6.22
CA ASP A 268 47.68 -31.15 -6.26
C ASP A 268 48.63 -31.12 -5.04
N ASN A 269 48.32 -30.27 -4.05
CA ASN A 269 49.07 -30.09 -2.81
C ASN A 269 50.54 -29.69 -3.03
N ASP A 270 50.83 -28.93 -4.09
CA ASP A 270 52.19 -28.47 -4.41
C ASP A 270 52.54 -27.12 -3.75
N GLY A 271 51.60 -26.54 -3.00
CA GLY A 271 51.72 -25.23 -2.36
C GLY A 271 51.39 -24.06 -3.28
N ARG A 272 50.89 -24.32 -4.48
CA ARG A 272 50.42 -23.32 -5.44
C ARG A 272 48.92 -23.45 -5.62
N TYR A 273 48.28 -22.31 -5.80
CA TYR A 273 46.83 -22.23 -5.81
C TYR A 273 46.35 -21.69 -7.16
N ALA A 274 45.26 -22.23 -7.67
CA ALA A 274 44.49 -21.65 -8.76
C ALA A 274 43.35 -20.80 -8.21
N MET A 275 43.01 -19.73 -8.93
CA MET A 275 41.82 -18.93 -8.65
C MET A 275 40.61 -19.59 -9.31
N TRP A 276 39.63 -19.89 -8.48
CA TRP A 276 38.31 -20.40 -8.84
C TRP A 276 37.26 -19.34 -8.57
N GLU A 277 36.24 -19.27 -9.41
CA GLU A 277 35.18 -18.25 -9.34
C GLU A 277 33.81 -18.92 -9.41
N SER A 278 32.85 -18.37 -8.67
CA SER A 278 31.44 -18.72 -8.79
C SER A 278 30.54 -17.50 -8.57
N SER A 279 29.56 -17.34 -9.44
CA SER A 279 28.45 -16.38 -9.28
C SER A 279 27.16 -17.03 -8.76
N THR A 280 27.18 -18.33 -8.44
CA THR A 280 25.99 -19.11 -8.07
C THR A 280 26.19 -20.01 -6.85
N ALA A 281 27.44 -20.29 -6.46
CA ALA A 281 27.74 -21.15 -5.34
C ALA A 281 27.30 -20.53 -4.01
N LYS A 282 26.55 -21.31 -3.22
CA LYS A 282 26.09 -20.92 -1.88
C LYS A 282 27.00 -21.43 -0.77
N SER A 283 27.85 -22.41 -1.06
CA SER A 283 28.81 -23.06 -0.16
C SER A 283 30.24 -22.93 -0.67
N LEU A 284 31.19 -23.06 0.25
CA LEU A 284 32.62 -23.11 -0.08
C LEU A 284 32.95 -24.44 -0.80
N PRO A 285 33.80 -24.40 -1.85
CA PRO A 285 34.22 -25.60 -2.57
C PRO A 285 35.28 -26.35 -1.75
N GLN A 286 35.15 -27.67 -1.59
CA GLN A 286 36.16 -28.47 -0.87
C GLN A 286 37.40 -28.79 -1.72
N ARG A 287 37.27 -28.74 -3.05
CA ARG A 287 38.35 -28.96 -4.03
C ARG A 287 38.03 -28.28 -5.36
N GLY A 288 39.03 -28.12 -6.23
CA GLY A 288 38.82 -27.66 -7.59
C GLY A 288 37.90 -28.59 -8.39
N GLY A 289 37.11 -27.98 -9.27
CA GLY A 289 36.24 -28.68 -10.22
C GLY A 289 34.85 -29.01 -9.68
N GLU A 290 34.50 -28.56 -8.47
CA GLU A 290 33.15 -28.73 -7.94
C GLU A 290 32.08 -27.98 -8.75
N ALA A 291 30.87 -28.56 -8.79
CA ALA A 291 29.76 -28.01 -9.55
C ALA A 291 29.45 -26.56 -9.13
N GLY A 292 29.37 -25.67 -10.12
CA GLY A 292 29.13 -24.23 -9.90
C GLY A 292 30.40 -23.39 -9.74
N TRP A 293 31.59 -23.99 -9.70
CA TRP A 293 32.87 -23.29 -9.64
C TRP A 293 33.63 -23.43 -10.96
N THR A 294 34.23 -22.34 -11.43
CA THR A 294 35.01 -22.31 -12.69
C THR A 294 36.44 -21.88 -12.41
N ARG A 295 37.41 -22.67 -12.88
CA ARG A 295 38.83 -22.31 -12.80
C ARG A 295 39.10 -21.13 -13.74
N ARG A 296 39.74 -20.08 -13.23
CA ARG A 296 40.11 -18.89 -14.00
C ARG A 296 41.60 -18.81 -14.31
N THR A 297 42.43 -19.46 -13.51
CA THR A 297 43.90 -19.37 -13.64
C THR A 297 44.57 -20.73 -13.48
N LYS A 298 45.84 -20.82 -13.89
CA LYS A 298 46.75 -21.91 -13.51
C LYS A 298 47.16 -21.78 -12.03
N GLU A 299 47.74 -22.84 -11.45
CA GLU A 299 48.34 -22.85 -10.11
C GLU A 299 49.63 -22.04 -10.06
N ASN A 300 49.47 -20.71 -9.95
CA ASN A 300 50.58 -19.76 -9.96
C ASN A 300 50.59 -18.86 -8.72
N PHE A 301 49.63 -19.03 -7.81
CA PHE A 301 49.48 -18.17 -6.64
C PHE A 301 50.03 -18.82 -5.38
N VAL A 302 50.69 -18.03 -4.54
CA VAL A 302 51.23 -18.47 -3.24
C VAL A 302 50.77 -17.49 -2.16
N PRO A 303 50.24 -17.97 -1.02
CA PRO A 303 49.83 -17.12 0.10
C PRO A 303 51.03 -16.55 0.86
N THR A 304 50.83 -15.45 1.59
CA THR A 304 51.81 -15.00 2.59
C THR A 304 51.67 -15.80 3.88
N SER A 305 52.52 -15.53 4.89
CA SER A 305 52.39 -16.12 6.23
C SER A 305 51.05 -15.81 6.92
N SER A 306 50.31 -14.82 6.42
CA SER A 306 48.98 -14.45 6.90
C SER A 306 47.86 -14.95 5.97
N GLY A 307 48.14 -15.92 5.09
CA GLY A 307 47.15 -16.43 4.13
C GLY A 307 46.87 -15.47 2.96
N PHE A 308 45.87 -15.79 2.13
CA PHE A 308 45.48 -14.96 0.97
C PHE A 308 44.65 -13.73 1.34
N PHE A 309 43.91 -13.76 2.45
CA PHE A 309 43.01 -12.69 2.88
C PHE A 309 43.12 -12.47 4.38
N ASN A 310 43.21 -11.22 4.82
CA ASN A 310 43.19 -10.85 6.24
C ASN A 310 42.13 -9.78 6.51
N ALA A 311 41.36 -9.96 7.59
CA ALA A 311 40.48 -8.92 8.11
C ALA A 311 41.30 -7.77 8.71
N ILE A 312 40.87 -6.52 8.50
CA ILE A 312 41.47 -5.36 9.15
C ILE A 312 40.81 -5.16 10.52
N GLY A 313 41.50 -5.54 11.59
CA GLY A 313 40.98 -5.50 12.96
C GLY A 313 39.96 -6.61 13.24
N ASN A 314 38.87 -6.29 13.95
CA ASN A 314 37.80 -7.24 14.29
C ASN A 314 36.60 -7.19 13.31
N ASP A 315 36.69 -6.44 12.21
CA ASP A 315 35.58 -6.26 11.26
C ASP A 315 35.70 -7.22 10.06
N PRO A 316 34.79 -8.20 9.92
CA PRO A 316 34.79 -9.16 8.81
C PRO A 316 34.32 -8.57 7.47
N ASN A 317 34.25 -7.24 7.32
CA ASN A 317 33.89 -6.57 6.05
C ASN A 317 35.03 -5.73 5.47
N SER A 318 36.19 -5.69 6.14
CA SER A 318 37.39 -4.97 5.67
C SER A 318 38.51 -5.99 5.46
N VAL A 319 38.97 -6.15 4.22
CA VAL A 319 39.88 -7.24 3.83
C VAL A 319 41.08 -6.71 3.09
N VAL A 320 42.27 -7.23 3.40
CA VAL A 320 43.46 -7.08 2.59
C VAL A 320 43.77 -8.40 1.90
N GLY A 321 43.95 -8.38 0.58
CA GLY A 321 44.45 -9.50 -0.20
C GLY A 321 45.98 -9.56 -0.19
N ASN A 322 46.54 -10.72 0.14
CA ASN A 322 47.98 -10.96 0.31
C ASN A 322 48.42 -12.17 -0.53
N PHE A 323 48.81 -11.95 -1.78
CA PHE A 323 49.27 -13.03 -2.65
C PHE A 323 50.33 -12.57 -3.64
N ALA A 324 51.20 -13.50 -4.01
CA ALA A 324 52.20 -13.34 -5.06
C ALA A 324 51.86 -14.22 -6.28
N VAL A 325 52.39 -13.85 -7.45
CA VAL A 325 52.28 -14.64 -8.68
C VAL A 325 53.68 -15.14 -9.04
N VAL A 326 53.83 -16.45 -9.22
CA VAL A 326 55.11 -17.07 -9.56
C VAL A 326 55.09 -17.53 -11.03
N ASN A 327 56.13 -17.16 -11.79
CA ASN A 327 56.38 -17.69 -13.14
C ASN A 327 57.57 -18.67 -13.08
N GLY A 328 57.33 -19.97 -13.21
CA GLY A 328 58.38 -21.01 -13.29
C GLY A 328 58.18 -22.21 -12.35
N THR A 329 59.02 -23.24 -12.49
CA THR A 329 59.03 -24.46 -11.64
C THR A 329 59.52 -24.13 -10.22
N ALA A 330 59.06 -24.89 -9.22
CA ALA A 330 59.23 -24.59 -7.78
C ALA A 330 60.68 -24.44 -7.30
N ALA A 331 61.66 -24.88 -8.09
CA ALA A 331 63.06 -24.89 -7.70
C ALA A 331 63.83 -23.57 -7.91
N SER A 332 63.24 -22.54 -8.55
CA SER A 332 63.99 -21.31 -8.88
C SER A 332 63.23 -19.99 -8.72
N ALA A 333 62.12 -19.96 -7.98
CA ALA A 333 61.52 -18.69 -7.57
C ALA A 333 62.33 -18.11 -6.41
N ALA A 334 63.36 -17.34 -6.73
CA ALA A 334 64.09 -16.58 -5.73
C ALA A 334 63.11 -15.71 -4.93
N ALA A 335 63.32 -15.59 -3.62
CA ALA A 335 62.54 -14.80 -2.68
C ALA A 335 62.38 -13.30 -3.03
N THR A 336 62.91 -12.86 -4.17
CA THR A 336 62.88 -11.50 -4.70
C THR A 336 61.65 -11.17 -5.57
N ASP A 337 60.88 -12.15 -6.04
CA ASP A 337 59.63 -11.91 -6.80
C ASP A 337 58.39 -11.69 -5.89
N VAL A 338 58.57 -11.74 -4.56
CA VAL A 338 57.50 -11.75 -3.54
C VAL A 338 56.90 -10.36 -3.27
N ASN A 339 57.42 -9.29 -3.87
CA ASN A 339 57.01 -7.92 -3.52
C ASN A 339 56.14 -7.25 -4.58
N LYS A 340 54.82 -7.27 -4.34
CA LYS A 340 53.94 -6.08 -4.28
C LYS A 340 52.48 -6.54 -4.14
N SER A 341 52.06 -6.81 -2.91
CA SER A 341 50.64 -6.85 -2.55
C SER A 341 49.99 -5.53 -2.96
N LYS A 342 49.08 -5.55 -3.94
CA LYS A 342 48.16 -4.42 -4.15
C LYS A 342 47.00 -4.59 -3.19
N SER A 343 46.91 -3.71 -2.19
CA SER A 343 45.75 -3.65 -1.32
C SER A 343 44.51 -3.36 -2.17
N PHE A 344 43.59 -4.32 -2.26
CA PHE A 344 42.22 -4.04 -2.66
C PHE A 344 41.53 -3.38 -1.47
N THR A 345 41.66 -2.06 -1.33
CA THR A 345 40.75 -1.33 -0.44
C THR A 345 39.38 -1.34 -1.11
N THR A 346 38.48 -2.22 -0.67
CA THR A 346 37.06 -2.01 -0.92
C THR A 346 36.72 -0.66 -0.27
N ARG A 347 36.33 0.32 -1.08
CA ARG A 347 35.87 1.60 -0.52
C ARG A 347 34.66 1.29 0.34
N ARG A 348 34.86 1.44 1.64
CA ARG A 348 33.83 1.43 2.69
C ARG A 348 32.57 2.09 2.14
N ARG A 349 31.45 1.35 2.11
CA ARG A 349 30.15 1.99 2.30
C ARG A 349 30.08 2.28 3.78
N THR A 350 30.52 3.48 4.17
CA THR A 350 30.28 3.92 5.54
C THR A 350 28.78 4.02 5.70
N ARG A 351 28.21 3.19 6.57
CA ARG A 351 26.85 3.44 7.08
C ARG A 351 26.92 4.72 7.89
N HIS A 352 26.73 5.82 7.19
CA HIS A 352 26.61 7.16 7.70
C HIS A 352 25.13 7.34 8.06
N PRO A 353 24.74 7.35 9.34
CA PRO A 353 23.35 7.51 9.76
C PRO A 353 22.67 8.74 9.14
N GLU A 354 23.44 9.77 8.82
CA GLU A 354 23.01 10.97 8.10
C GLU A 354 22.50 10.70 6.68
N LEU A 355 22.92 9.60 6.02
CA LEU A 355 22.37 9.18 4.73
C LEU A 355 20.96 8.60 4.87
N CYS A 356 20.56 8.25 6.09
CA CYS A 356 19.25 7.71 6.44
C CYS A 356 18.29 8.77 6.95
N ALA A 357 18.73 10.03 7.02
CA ALA A 357 17.91 11.15 7.43
C ALA A 357 16.86 11.46 6.34
N ILE A 358 15.59 11.46 6.72
CA ILE A 358 14.46 11.62 5.78
C ILE A 358 14.49 13.01 5.12
N ALA A 359 14.66 14.06 5.92
CA ALA A 359 14.54 15.44 5.49
C ALA A 359 15.57 16.34 6.19
N PRO A 360 16.87 16.22 5.88
CA PRO A 360 17.92 17.02 6.53
C PRO A 360 17.76 18.53 6.25
N ALA A 361 17.07 18.90 5.15
CA ALA A 361 16.81 20.27 4.75
C ALA A 361 15.40 20.79 5.11
N LEU A 362 14.64 20.10 5.97
CA LEU A 362 13.27 20.46 6.38
C LEU A 362 13.15 21.94 6.81
N GLN A 363 12.11 22.64 6.40
CA GLN A 363 11.87 24.09 6.57
C GLN A 363 10.56 24.43 7.31
N LEU A 364 10.20 23.68 8.35
CA LEU A 364 9.12 24.08 9.25
C LEU A 364 9.53 25.29 10.09
N SER A 365 8.66 26.30 10.19
CA SER A 365 9.00 27.54 10.92
C SER A 365 7.78 28.29 11.45
N SER A 366 7.98 28.97 12.57
CA SER A 366 7.16 30.09 13.04
C SER A 366 8.03 30.96 13.97
N THR A 367 7.76 32.26 13.97
CA THR A 367 8.43 33.27 14.79
C THR A 367 7.60 33.68 16.01
N LYS A 368 6.28 33.48 15.96
CA LYS A 368 5.34 33.93 17.01
C LYS A 368 4.61 32.81 17.73
N CYS A 369 4.66 31.58 17.19
CA CYS A 369 3.90 30.45 17.72
C CYS A 369 4.82 29.32 18.19
N ASN A 370 4.41 28.70 19.30
CA ASN A 370 5.06 27.53 19.88
C ASN A 370 4.07 26.35 19.88
N PHE A 371 4.60 25.13 19.85
CA PHE A 371 3.80 23.92 19.67
C PHE A 371 4.18 22.86 20.70
N SER A 372 3.19 22.11 21.19
CA SER A 372 3.40 20.99 22.12
C SER A 372 3.75 19.67 21.42
N SER A 373 3.63 19.61 20.09
CA SER A 373 3.93 18.41 19.33
C SER A 373 4.41 18.70 17.91
N ALA A 374 4.99 17.68 17.29
CA ALA A 374 5.33 17.64 15.88
C ALA A 374 5.19 16.21 15.34
N HIS A 375 4.90 16.05 14.05
CA HIS A 375 4.50 14.77 13.48
C HIS A 375 5.21 14.47 12.16
N ILE A 376 5.45 13.19 11.89
CA ILE A 376 5.86 12.66 10.58
C ILE A 376 4.85 11.59 10.17
N ILE A 377 4.33 11.71 8.96
CA ILE A 377 3.40 10.76 8.36
C ILE A 377 4.11 10.08 7.22
N VAL A 378 4.11 8.76 7.21
CA VAL A 378 4.47 7.99 6.02
C VAL A 378 3.22 7.91 5.14
N ASP A 379 3.23 8.57 3.99
CA ASP A 379 2.09 8.58 3.07
C ASP A 379 1.93 7.20 2.41
N ASN A 380 0.70 6.72 2.24
CA ASN A 380 0.41 5.37 1.74
C ASN A 380 1.14 4.24 2.52
N TYR A 381 1.28 4.42 3.83
CA TYR A 381 1.92 3.45 4.71
C TYR A 381 1.25 2.08 4.67
N ASP A 382 2.05 1.03 4.62
CA ASP A 382 1.63 -0.36 4.77
C ASP A 382 2.29 -0.96 6.03
N PRO A 383 1.52 -1.27 7.10
CA PRO A 383 2.01 -1.85 8.34
C PRO A 383 2.86 -3.11 8.15
N MET A 384 2.60 -3.86 7.08
CA MET A 384 3.24 -5.15 6.83
C MET A 384 4.57 -5.03 6.09
N SER A 385 4.87 -3.85 5.53
CA SER A 385 6.18 -3.56 4.92
C SER A 385 7.33 -3.46 5.95
N SER A 386 7.02 -3.62 7.24
CA SER A 386 7.93 -3.63 8.40
C SER A 386 8.88 -2.42 8.48
N SER A 387 8.59 -1.33 7.75
CA SER A 387 9.41 -0.13 7.76
C SER A 387 9.02 0.79 8.93
N TYR A 388 9.99 1.44 9.55
CA TYR A 388 9.74 2.26 10.74
C TYR A 388 10.62 3.51 10.77
N ILE A 389 10.16 4.50 11.55
CA ILE A 389 10.94 5.70 11.85
C ILE A 389 11.72 5.48 13.15
N GLU A 390 13.00 5.80 13.10
CA GLU A 390 13.94 5.71 14.22
C GLU A 390 14.45 7.11 14.60
N VAL A 391 14.57 7.36 15.90
CA VAL A 391 15.29 8.54 16.40
C VAL A 391 16.73 8.15 16.66
N MET A 392 17.65 8.85 16.00
CA MET A 392 19.08 8.59 16.15
C MET A 392 19.51 8.73 17.63
N HIS A 393 20.19 7.70 18.16
CA HIS A 393 20.75 7.66 19.52
C HIS A 393 19.75 7.78 20.68
N ALA A 394 18.45 7.57 20.46
CA ALA A 394 17.46 7.56 21.53
C ALA A 394 17.12 6.12 21.97
N PRO A 395 17.08 5.82 23.28
CA PRO A 395 16.55 4.56 23.77
C PRO A 395 15.07 4.40 23.40
N SER A 396 14.66 3.18 23.07
CA SER A 396 13.28 2.88 22.68
C SER A 396 12.74 1.60 23.31
N ILE A 397 11.43 1.58 23.51
CA ILE A 397 10.68 0.43 24.02
C ILE A 397 9.50 0.19 23.09
N THR A 398 9.35 -1.04 22.60
CA THR A 398 8.21 -1.45 21.76
C THR A 398 7.23 -2.27 22.58
N SER A 399 5.95 -1.86 22.55
CA SER A 399 4.84 -2.55 23.21
C SER A 399 3.65 -2.61 22.25
N GLY A 400 3.32 -3.81 21.77
CA GLY A 400 2.31 -3.99 20.71
C GLY A 400 2.70 -3.20 19.45
N SER A 401 1.76 -2.46 18.88
CA SER A 401 1.96 -1.64 17.69
C SER A 401 2.60 -0.27 17.96
N ILE A 402 3.11 -0.01 19.16
CA ILE A 402 3.70 1.27 19.54
C ILE A 402 5.16 1.11 19.92
N THR A 403 6.04 1.92 19.33
CA THR A 403 7.41 2.13 19.82
C THR A 403 7.52 3.51 20.43
N THR A 404 7.93 3.58 21.69
CA THR A 404 8.16 4.83 22.43
C THR A 404 9.66 5.10 22.56
N TYR A 405 10.08 6.31 22.23
CA TYR A 405 11.44 6.82 22.35
C TYR A 405 11.51 7.83 23.49
N GLN A 406 12.52 7.68 24.34
CA GLN A 406 12.78 8.56 25.48
C GLN A 406 14.17 9.21 25.35
N GLU A 407 14.46 10.18 26.21
CA GLU A 407 15.79 10.83 26.29
C GLU A 407 16.27 11.34 24.90
N LEU A 408 15.36 11.96 24.15
CA LEU A 408 15.63 12.37 22.77
C LEU A 408 16.79 13.39 22.73
N PRO A 409 17.83 13.18 21.90
CA PRO A 409 18.96 14.09 21.84
C PRO A 409 18.54 15.53 21.52
N ASN A 410 19.11 16.48 22.27
CA ASN A 410 18.83 17.92 22.13
C ASN A 410 17.37 18.33 22.37
N MET A 411 16.57 17.49 23.05
CA MET A 411 15.22 17.83 23.51
C MET A 411 15.15 17.86 25.04
N PRO A 412 14.23 18.66 25.60
CA PRO A 412 13.86 18.56 27.01
C PRO A 412 13.40 17.14 27.40
N THR A 413 13.64 16.75 28.65
CA THR A 413 13.34 15.40 29.17
C THR A 413 11.85 15.06 29.20
N ASN A 414 10.96 16.06 29.17
CA ASN A 414 9.52 15.88 29.09
C ASN A 414 9.02 15.57 27.67
N VAL A 415 9.90 15.52 26.66
CA VAL A 415 9.55 15.19 25.28
C VAL A 415 9.74 13.70 25.02
N VAL A 416 8.73 13.08 24.42
CA VAL A 416 8.77 11.68 23.98
C VAL A 416 8.45 11.57 22.49
N GLY A 417 9.05 10.57 21.85
CA GLY A 417 8.73 10.17 20.48
C GLY A 417 7.87 8.90 20.48
N ILE A 418 6.86 8.84 19.64
CA ILE A 418 5.95 7.70 19.56
C ILE A 418 5.79 7.33 18.09
N TRP A 419 6.21 6.13 17.72
CA TRP A 419 5.95 5.54 16.42
C TRP A 419 4.76 4.57 16.53
N ASN A 420 3.73 4.80 15.72
CA ASN A 420 2.61 3.88 15.58
C ASN A 420 2.78 3.00 14.32
N HIS A 421 3.03 1.71 14.53
CA HIS A 421 3.26 0.70 13.48
C HIS A 421 1.99 0.31 12.71
N ASP A 422 0.79 0.61 13.20
CA ASP A 422 -0.46 0.33 12.48
C ASP A 422 -0.85 1.52 11.59
N GLU A 423 -0.53 2.74 12.02
CA GLU A 423 -0.97 3.96 11.35
C GLU A 423 0.14 4.65 10.55
N GLY A 424 1.42 4.29 10.74
CA GLY A 424 2.53 4.92 10.03
C GLY A 424 2.74 6.39 10.38
N ILE A 425 2.47 6.75 11.64
CA ILE A 425 2.58 8.11 12.17
C ILE A 425 3.62 8.10 13.29
N PHE A 426 4.60 8.99 13.18
CA PHE A 426 5.53 9.33 14.26
C PHE A 426 5.09 10.64 14.90
N SER A 427 4.91 10.65 16.21
CA SER A 427 4.55 11.84 16.99
C SER A 427 5.61 12.15 18.02
N LEU A 428 6.17 13.35 17.96
CA LEU A 428 6.93 13.97 19.03
C LEU A 428 5.98 14.81 19.87
N LYS A 429 5.96 14.64 21.20
CA LYS A 429 5.08 15.42 22.07
C LYS A 429 5.69 15.69 23.45
N THR A 430 5.31 16.80 24.05
CA THR A 430 5.56 17.07 25.47
C THR A 430 4.52 16.34 26.32
N ASN A 431 4.97 15.66 27.38
CA ASN A 431 4.08 14.91 28.27
C ASN A 431 3.25 15.80 29.20
N ASP A 432 3.70 17.02 29.44
CA ASP A 432 3.04 18.02 30.29
C ASP A 432 2.23 19.06 29.49
N GLY A 433 2.19 18.93 28.16
CA GLY A 433 1.51 19.87 27.26
C GLY A 433 2.23 21.21 27.06
N SER A 434 3.46 21.36 27.58
CA SER A 434 4.25 22.57 27.37
C SER A 434 4.52 22.83 25.87
N ALA A 435 4.49 24.10 25.47
CA ALA A 435 4.73 24.50 24.08
C ALA A 435 6.21 24.85 23.87
N LEU A 436 6.84 24.28 22.85
CA LEU A 436 8.23 24.48 22.48
C LEU A 436 8.36 25.22 21.16
N SER A 437 9.49 25.92 20.97
CA SER A 437 9.75 26.66 19.75
C SER A 437 9.86 25.73 18.52
N PRO A 438 9.39 26.16 17.34
CA PRO A 438 9.53 25.42 16.08
C PRO A 438 10.96 24.98 15.77
N LYS A 439 11.95 25.83 16.11
CA LYS A 439 13.38 25.54 15.88
C LYS A 439 13.84 24.27 16.59
N LEU A 440 13.26 23.98 17.77
CA LEU A 440 13.62 22.80 18.56
C LEU A 440 13.04 21.53 17.91
N TRP A 441 11.77 21.56 17.51
CA TRP A 441 11.14 20.47 16.75
C TRP A 441 11.87 20.21 15.43
N GLN A 442 12.18 21.25 14.67
CA GLN A 442 12.84 21.15 13.37
C GLN A 442 14.22 20.49 13.46
N ARG A 443 15.03 20.81 14.49
CA ARG A 443 16.34 20.18 14.72
C ARG A 443 16.20 18.67 14.89
N THR A 444 15.23 18.24 15.68
CA THR A 444 14.99 16.82 15.96
C THR A 444 14.41 16.10 14.74
N LEU A 445 13.44 16.71 14.04
CA LEU A 445 12.85 16.16 12.82
C LEU A 445 13.86 15.97 11.68
N ARG A 446 14.83 16.88 11.54
CA ARG A 446 15.91 16.76 10.53
C ARG A 446 16.82 15.55 10.75
N ASN A 447 16.87 15.01 11.97
CA ASN A 447 17.67 13.85 12.35
C ASN A 447 16.86 12.54 12.40
N MET A 448 15.61 12.56 11.96
CA MET A 448 14.76 11.37 11.93
C MET A 448 15.17 10.44 10.81
N LEU A 449 15.33 9.16 11.16
CA LEU A 449 15.81 8.14 10.25
C LEU A 449 14.65 7.27 9.78
N PHE A 450 14.68 6.87 8.51
CA PHE A 450 13.77 5.86 8.00
C PHE A 450 14.50 4.54 7.75
N ARG A 451 13.95 3.45 8.28
CA ARG A 451 14.54 2.11 8.22
C ARG A 451 13.65 1.19 7.39
N PRO A 452 13.97 0.96 6.11
CA PRO A 452 13.29 -0.05 5.32
C PRO A 452 13.68 -1.44 5.82
N GLN A 453 12.70 -2.32 6.03
CA GLN A 453 12.95 -3.73 6.39
C GLN A 453 12.59 -4.72 5.27
N SER A 454 11.73 -4.32 4.34
CA SER A 454 11.34 -5.16 3.21
C SER A 454 12.34 -5.05 2.06
N ASN A 455 12.72 -6.18 1.48
CA ASN A 455 13.48 -6.23 0.22
C ASN A 455 12.64 -5.82 -0.99
N SER A 456 11.29 -5.84 -0.88
CA SER A 456 10.39 -5.27 -1.87
C SER A 456 9.86 -3.92 -1.38
N PHE A 457 10.19 -2.84 -2.08
CA PHE A 457 9.84 -1.48 -1.66
C PHE A 457 9.50 -0.58 -2.85
N ASN A 458 8.68 0.45 -2.61
CA ASN A 458 8.35 1.46 -3.61
C ASN A 458 9.60 2.28 -3.93
N ARG A 459 9.84 2.63 -5.19
CA ARG A 459 10.99 3.45 -5.60
C ARG A 459 11.05 4.78 -4.84
N THR A 460 9.90 5.40 -4.64
CA THR A 460 9.77 6.62 -3.86
C THR A 460 8.85 6.42 -2.68
N GLN A 461 9.15 7.10 -1.57
CA GLN A 461 8.29 7.19 -0.40
C GLN A 461 8.10 8.66 -0.05
N LYS A 462 6.83 9.09 0.06
CA LYS A 462 6.48 10.43 0.49
C LYS A 462 6.30 10.45 2.01
N PHE A 463 6.88 11.47 2.63
CA PHE A 463 6.75 11.77 4.06
C PHE A 463 6.17 13.17 4.20
N THR A 464 5.20 13.32 5.09
CA THR A 464 4.63 14.64 5.38
C THR A 464 4.86 14.99 6.85
N PHE A 465 5.47 16.14 7.09
CA PHE A 465 5.87 16.65 8.39
C PHE A 465 4.95 17.79 8.81
N GLY A 466 4.61 17.88 10.09
CA GLY A 466 3.85 19.02 10.60
C GLY A 466 4.14 19.42 12.03
N LEU A 467 3.87 20.69 12.36
CA LEU A 467 3.93 21.26 13.70
C LEU A 467 2.52 21.31 14.31
N GLY A 468 2.40 20.97 15.58
CA GLY A 468 1.13 20.96 16.33
C GLY A 468 0.21 19.78 16.02
N GLY A 469 0.13 19.36 14.75
CA GLY A 469 -0.71 18.23 14.33
C GLY A 469 -0.17 17.51 13.10
N ALA A 470 -0.82 16.38 12.79
CA ALA A 470 -0.56 15.57 11.62
C ALA A 470 -1.23 16.21 10.37
N PRO A 471 -0.45 16.76 9.43
CA PRO A 471 -0.98 17.52 8.30
C PRO A 471 -1.51 16.63 7.18
N PHE A 472 -2.47 17.14 6.43
CA PHE A 472 -3.02 16.56 5.21
C PHE A 472 -2.99 17.61 4.10
N LEU A 473 -2.40 17.29 2.95
CA LEU A 473 -2.35 18.22 1.82
C LEU A 473 -3.64 18.12 1.00
N LYS A 474 -4.48 19.16 1.07
CA LYS A 474 -5.75 19.29 0.35
C LYS A 474 -5.70 20.57 -0.48
N ASN A 475 -5.93 20.47 -1.79
CA ASN A 475 -5.94 21.60 -2.72
C ASN A 475 -4.70 22.52 -2.62
N GLY A 476 -3.52 21.93 -2.39
CA GLY A 476 -2.25 22.67 -2.25
C GLY A 476 -2.04 23.35 -0.89
N GLN A 477 -2.95 23.19 0.07
CA GLN A 477 -2.83 23.71 1.43
C GLN A 477 -2.79 22.57 2.45
N PHE A 478 -2.09 22.78 3.57
CA PHE A 478 -2.10 21.82 4.67
C PHE A 478 -3.26 22.06 5.61
N HIS A 479 -4.05 21.01 5.80
CA HIS A 479 -5.15 20.93 6.74
C HIS A 479 -4.75 20.04 7.90
N PHE A 480 -5.23 20.33 9.10
CA PHE A 480 -4.99 19.54 10.30
C PHE A 480 -6.32 19.08 10.87
N TYR A 481 -6.33 17.89 11.47
CA TYR A 481 -7.54 17.32 12.04
C TYR A 481 -7.27 16.82 13.44
N ASP A 482 -8.23 17.05 14.33
CA ASP A 482 -8.24 16.48 15.66
C ASP A 482 -9.66 16.10 16.11
N PHE A 483 -9.71 15.32 17.19
CA PHE A 483 -10.96 14.99 17.86
C PHE A 483 -11.00 15.69 19.21
N VAL A 484 -11.98 16.58 19.37
CA VAL A 484 -12.20 17.33 20.60
C VAL A 484 -13.24 16.60 21.44
N GLN A 485 -12.81 16.06 22.58
CA GLN A 485 -13.70 15.40 23.53
C GLN A 485 -14.72 16.36 24.13
N SER A 486 -15.94 15.86 24.33
CA SER A 486 -16.97 16.51 25.12
C SER A 486 -16.58 16.56 26.61
N ASP A 487 -17.07 17.57 27.33
CA ASP A 487 -16.84 17.70 28.78
C ASP A 487 -17.42 16.51 29.55
N GLY A 488 -18.52 15.94 29.04
CA GLY A 488 -19.12 14.72 29.55
C GLY A 488 -18.19 13.51 29.52
N MET A 489 -17.42 13.36 28.43
CA MET A 489 -16.42 12.30 28.32
C MET A 489 -15.27 12.52 29.31
N LYS A 490 -14.78 13.77 29.44
CA LYS A 490 -13.73 14.13 30.39
C LYS A 490 -14.14 13.89 31.85
N GLN A 491 -15.41 14.14 32.17
CA GLN A 491 -15.98 13.95 33.50
C GLN A 491 -16.48 12.52 33.75
N SER A 492 -16.30 11.59 32.81
CA SER A 492 -16.86 10.24 32.88
C SER A 492 -18.38 10.22 33.18
N ASN A 493 -19.12 11.23 32.69
CA ASN A 493 -20.56 11.35 32.87
C ASN A 493 -21.30 10.80 31.64
N PRO A 494 -21.81 9.56 31.70
CA PRO A 494 -22.40 8.89 30.56
C PRO A 494 -23.71 9.50 30.06
N ARG A 495 -24.30 10.46 30.79
CA ARG A 495 -25.58 11.10 30.44
C ARG A 495 -25.41 12.55 29.97
N ALA A 496 -24.19 13.08 30.00
CA ALA A 496 -23.92 14.43 29.54
C ALA A 496 -24.29 14.58 28.05
N LEU A 497 -25.14 15.55 27.77
CA LEU A 497 -25.58 15.85 26.41
C LEU A 497 -24.48 16.57 25.65
N TYR A 498 -24.32 16.24 24.38
CA TYR A 498 -23.41 16.94 23.48
C TYR A 498 -24.09 17.32 22.17
N PRO A 499 -24.91 18.39 22.15
CA PRO A 499 -25.64 18.83 20.96
C PRO A 499 -24.72 19.36 19.86
N TYR A 500 -25.17 19.27 18.60
CA TYR A 500 -24.44 19.77 17.44
C TYR A 500 -24.06 21.26 17.57
N ALA A 501 -24.98 22.11 18.03
CA ALA A 501 -24.71 23.55 18.19
C ALA A 501 -23.53 23.82 19.15
N THR A 502 -23.38 23.01 20.21
CA THR A 502 -22.23 23.10 21.12
C THR A 502 -20.94 22.70 20.43
N ALA A 503 -20.99 21.64 19.61
CA ALA A 503 -19.84 21.22 18.81
C ALA A 503 -19.43 22.27 17.78
N GLU A 504 -20.40 22.84 17.04
CA GLU A 504 -20.18 23.91 16.06
C GLU A 504 -19.53 25.14 16.69
N GLN A 505 -20.05 25.60 17.84
CA GLN A 505 -19.47 26.73 18.57
C GLN A 505 -18.06 26.44 19.07
N LYS A 506 -17.82 25.26 19.66
CA LYS A 506 -16.50 24.88 20.17
C LYS A 506 -15.49 24.70 19.03
N ALA A 507 -15.89 24.11 17.91
CA ALA A 507 -15.04 23.92 16.74
C ALA A 507 -14.64 25.24 16.08
N ALA A 508 -15.53 26.24 16.09
CA ALA A 508 -15.28 27.58 15.55
C ALA A 508 -14.36 28.44 16.44
N THR A 509 -14.02 27.99 17.65
CA THR A 509 -13.13 28.72 18.54
C THR A 509 -11.68 28.50 18.08
N PRO A 510 -10.95 29.55 17.64
CA PRO A 510 -9.57 29.41 17.18
C PRO A 510 -8.70 28.77 18.25
N ASP A 511 -7.82 27.86 17.85
CA ASP A 511 -6.91 27.20 18.78
C ASP A 511 -5.56 27.92 18.82
N PRO A 512 -5.17 28.53 19.97
CA PRO A 512 -3.83 29.09 20.13
C PRO A 512 -2.72 28.05 19.89
N ALA A 513 -2.99 26.76 20.12
CA ALA A 513 -2.04 25.68 19.90
C ALA A 513 -1.74 25.42 18.41
N PHE A 514 -2.55 25.95 17.50
CA PHE A 514 -2.34 25.92 16.05
C PHE A 514 -2.15 27.32 15.47
N CYS A 515 -1.46 28.20 16.22
CA CYS A 515 -1.03 29.51 15.72
C CYS A 515 -2.19 30.40 15.23
N GLY A 516 -3.38 30.24 15.83
CA GLY A 516 -4.58 31.00 15.47
C GLY A 516 -5.13 30.67 14.07
N MET A 517 -4.86 29.48 13.54
CA MET A 517 -5.53 28.99 12.34
C MET A 517 -7.06 28.96 12.54
N THR A 518 -7.78 29.20 11.45
CA THR A 518 -9.24 29.09 11.45
C THR A 518 -9.62 27.62 11.62
N SER A 519 -10.48 27.36 12.59
CA SER A 519 -10.99 26.02 12.87
C SER A 519 -12.50 25.96 12.70
N HIS A 520 -13.00 24.79 12.31
CA HIS A 520 -14.43 24.51 12.15
C HIS A 520 -14.69 23.01 12.26
N LEU A 521 -15.96 22.60 12.29
CA LEU A 521 -16.29 21.17 12.22
C LEU A 521 -15.76 20.58 10.92
N ALA A 522 -15.07 19.45 11.01
CA ALA A 522 -14.38 18.87 9.87
C ALA A 522 -15.33 18.58 8.70
N THR A 523 -14.88 18.93 7.49
CA THR A 523 -15.47 18.50 6.22
C THR A 523 -14.62 17.36 5.65
N ILE A 524 -15.24 16.48 4.86
CA ILE A 524 -14.54 15.33 4.28
C ILE A 524 -14.96 15.19 2.83
N THR A 525 -14.07 15.56 1.93
CA THR A 525 -14.31 15.72 0.50
C THR A 525 -13.69 14.63 -0.35
N SER A 526 -12.76 13.84 0.23
CA SER A 526 -12.16 12.70 -0.45
C SER A 526 -12.02 11.48 0.47
N GLU A 527 -11.78 10.34 -0.15
CA GLU A 527 -11.52 9.11 0.58
C GLU A 527 -10.19 9.16 1.35
N GLU A 528 -9.16 9.76 0.76
CA GLU A 528 -7.85 9.95 1.36
C GLU A 528 -7.95 10.82 2.61
N GLU A 529 -8.79 11.85 2.57
CA GLU A 529 -9.09 12.71 3.73
C GLU A 529 -9.76 11.92 4.86
N ASN A 530 -10.75 11.07 4.53
CA ASN A 530 -11.40 10.19 5.50
C ASN A 530 -10.44 9.17 6.12
N ILE A 531 -9.54 8.59 5.30
CA ILE A 531 -8.49 7.66 5.76
C ILE A 531 -7.52 8.40 6.68
N HIS A 532 -7.06 9.59 6.30
CA HIS A 532 -6.17 10.42 7.12
C HIS A 532 -6.80 10.76 8.47
N LEU A 533 -8.05 11.23 8.48
CA LEU A 533 -8.81 11.49 9.71
C LEU A 533 -8.85 10.26 10.61
N GLY A 534 -9.14 9.09 10.03
CA GLY A 534 -9.11 7.81 10.74
C GLY A 534 -7.75 7.47 11.33
N ARG A 535 -6.67 7.62 10.57
CA ARG A 535 -5.30 7.34 11.02
C ARG A 535 -4.89 8.24 12.18
N VAL A 536 -5.08 9.55 12.04
CA VAL A 536 -4.71 10.54 13.07
C VAL A 536 -5.50 10.29 14.36
N THR A 537 -6.79 10.00 14.25
CA THR A 537 -7.61 9.73 15.44
C THR A 537 -7.29 8.39 16.09
N ARG A 538 -7.12 7.31 15.35
CA ARG A 538 -6.70 6.02 15.94
C ARG A 538 -5.32 6.12 16.58
N ALA A 539 -4.37 6.83 15.97
CA ALA A 539 -3.06 7.06 16.56
C ALA A 539 -3.13 7.84 17.88
N ALA A 540 -4.04 8.81 17.99
CA ALA A 540 -4.25 9.60 19.21
C ALA A 540 -5.06 8.86 20.29
N TRP A 541 -5.95 7.93 19.91
CA TRP A 541 -6.96 7.32 20.79
C TRP A 541 -6.83 5.80 20.95
N GLY A 542 -5.61 5.27 20.88
CA GLY A 542 -5.35 3.85 21.20
C GLY A 542 -5.95 2.86 20.21
N GLY A 543 -5.96 3.21 18.92
CA GLY A 543 -6.37 2.33 17.83
C GLY A 543 -7.86 2.40 17.46
N VAL A 544 -8.65 3.27 18.09
CA VAL A 544 -10.11 3.35 17.87
C VAL A 544 -10.54 4.75 17.42
N MET A 545 -11.40 4.83 16.40
CA MET A 545 -12.04 6.09 16.02
C MET A 545 -13.12 6.46 17.03
N GLN A 546 -13.31 7.75 17.26
CA GLN A 546 -14.28 8.23 18.25
C GLN A 546 -15.65 8.53 17.64
N SER A 547 -16.74 8.39 18.38
CA SER A 547 -18.06 8.83 17.88
C SER A 547 -18.23 10.34 18.07
N GLY A 548 -18.46 11.09 16.99
CA GLY A 548 -18.42 12.56 17.02
C GLY A 548 -19.10 13.27 15.86
N TRP A 549 -19.43 14.54 16.05
CA TRP A 549 -20.00 15.41 15.01
C TRP A 549 -19.01 15.77 13.88
N LEU A 550 -19.54 15.94 12.67
CA LEU A 550 -18.89 16.49 11.47
C LEU A 550 -19.65 17.74 10.98
N GLY A 551 -19.09 18.51 10.05
CA GLY A 551 -19.70 19.74 9.51
C GLY A 551 -20.85 19.53 8.52
N GLY A 552 -21.25 18.29 8.24
CA GLY A 552 -22.28 17.95 7.26
C GLY A 552 -23.69 18.10 7.81
N TYR A 553 -24.62 18.64 7.00
CA TYR A 553 -25.99 18.88 7.45
C TYR A 553 -27.01 18.94 6.31
N VAL A 554 -28.29 18.87 6.67
CA VAL A 554 -29.44 19.13 5.80
C VAL A 554 -30.47 19.97 6.54
N GLU A 555 -31.03 20.98 5.85
CA GLU A 555 -32.05 21.86 6.42
C GLU A 555 -33.41 21.16 6.51
N ALA A 556 -34.18 21.49 7.57
CA ALA A 556 -35.53 20.98 7.76
C ALA A 556 -36.45 21.23 6.55
N THR A 557 -36.27 22.41 5.92
CA THR A 557 -37.10 22.93 4.82
C THR A 557 -36.65 22.46 3.45
N ASP A 558 -35.48 21.80 3.35
CA ASP A 558 -34.98 21.32 2.07
C ASP A 558 -35.80 20.10 1.61
N ARG A 559 -36.66 20.32 0.61
CA ARG A 559 -37.54 19.29 0.03
C ARG A 559 -36.77 18.18 -0.66
N ASN A 560 -35.58 18.49 -1.20
CA ASN A 560 -34.73 17.53 -1.90
C ASN A 560 -33.75 16.84 -0.94
N LYS A 561 -33.68 17.30 0.31
CA LYS A 561 -32.79 16.77 1.34
C LYS A 561 -31.33 16.78 0.87
N ASN A 562 -30.86 17.94 0.40
CA ASN A 562 -29.46 18.09 -0.01
C ASN A 562 -28.57 18.18 1.23
N TRP A 563 -27.76 17.15 1.43
CA TRP A 563 -26.69 17.14 2.42
C TRP A 563 -25.49 17.90 1.89
N LYS A 564 -25.09 18.91 2.65
CA LYS A 564 -24.02 19.84 2.29
C LYS A 564 -23.13 20.11 3.49
N TRP A 565 -21.91 20.57 3.24
CA TRP A 565 -21.06 21.10 4.29
C TRP A 565 -21.56 22.47 4.73
N ARG A 566 -21.55 22.73 6.05
CA ARG A 566 -22.05 23.99 6.63
C ARG A 566 -20.97 25.05 6.88
N VAL A 567 -19.72 24.62 6.83
CA VAL A 567 -18.58 25.36 7.36
C VAL A 567 -17.34 25.13 6.49
N GLY A 568 -16.30 25.92 6.72
CA GLY A 568 -15.02 25.77 6.02
C GLY A 568 -15.02 26.23 4.57
N SER A 569 -13.95 25.88 3.85
CA SER A 569 -13.79 26.15 2.41
C SER A 569 -14.78 25.38 1.53
N ASP A 570 -15.44 24.37 2.10
CA ASP A 570 -16.37 23.48 1.41
C ASP A 570 -17.84 23.86 1.68
N ASN A 571 -18.08 24.94 2.43
CA ASN A 571 -19.42 25.40 2.79
C ASN A 571 -20.34 25.51 1.55
N GLY A 572 -21.53 24.92 1.65
CA GLY A 572 -22.54 24.88 0.59
C GLY A 572 -22.35 23.75 -0.42
N THR A 573 -21.19 23.08 -0.46
CA THR A 573 -20.96 21.94 -1.36
C THR A 573 -21.85 20.77 -0.97
N VAL A 574 -22.76 20.39 -1.86
CA VAL A 574 -23.65 19.24 -1.71
C VAL A 574 -22.89 17.96 -2.07
N PHE A 575 -22.94 16.94 -1.21
CA PHE A 575 -22.29 15.64 -1.46
C PHE A 575 -23.30 14.48 -1.53
N TRP A 576 -24.55 14.72 -1.12
CA TRP A 576 -25.60 13.71 -1.16
C TRP A 576 -26.97 14.37 -1.26
N GLN A 577 -27.91 13.75 -1.98
CA GLN A 577 -29.29 14.20 -2.08
C GLN A 577 -30.25 13.08 -1.73
N GLY A 578 -31.28 13.36 -0.93
CA GLY A 578 -32.32 12.39 -0.58
C GLY A 578 -32.06 11.64 0.73
N THR A 579 -32.96 10.71 1.04
CA THR A 579 -32.98 9.95 2.29
C THR A 579 -33.32 8.49 2.02
N GLY A 580 -32.87 7.58 2.89
CA GLY A 580 -33.09 6.15 2.69
C GLY A 580 -32.75 5.71 1.26
N GLN A 581 -33.52 4.76 0.75
CA GLN A 581 -33.28 4.12 -0.56
C GLN A 581 -33.26 5.08 -1.75
N THR A 582 -33.84 6.28 -1.62
CA THR A 582 -33.87 7.30 -2.68
C THR A 582 -32.67 8.24 -2.64
N GLY A 583 -31.76 8.05 -1.68
CA GLY A 583 -30.54 8.82 -1.55
C GLY A 583 -29.51 8.55 -2.65
N ASN A 584 -28.92 9.64 -3.14
CA ASN A 584 -28.06 9.70 -4.31
C ASN A 584 -26.78 10.48 -4.04
N ALA A 585 -25.66 9.97 -4.56
CA ALA A 585 -24.41 10.71 -4.59
C ALA A 585 -24.49 11.82 -5.65
N ILE A 586 -23.65 12.83 -5.51
CA ILE A 586 -23.57 13.98 -6.42
C ILE A 586 -22.38 13.78 -7.34
N THR A 587 -22.50 14.11 -8.64
CA THR A 587 -21.33 14.12 -9.52
C THR A 587 -20.32 15.16 -9.05
N ASP A 588 -19.03 14.81 -9.12
CA ASP A 588 -18.01 15.82 -8.94
C ASP A 588 -17.90 16.65 -10.22
N MET A 589 -17.87 17.97 -10.05
CA MET A 589 -17.75 18.91 -11.16
C MET A 589 -16.61 19.89 -10.87
N PRO A 590 -15.63 20.04 -11.78
CA PRO A 590 -14.43 20.84 -11.56
C PRO A 590 -14.69 22.31 -11.18
N ASP A 591 -15.84 22.86 -11.57
CA ASP A 591 -16.21 24.26 -11.39
C ASP A 591 -17.05 24.53 -10.13
N LYS A 592 -17.24 23.52 -9.27
CA LYS A 592 -18.10 23.59 -8.06
C LYS A 592 -19.55 24.01 -8.33
N THR A 593 -20.03 23.93 -9.58
CA THR A 593 -21.45 24.18 -9.88
C THR A 593 -22.35 23.17 -9.17
N VAL A 594 -23.65 23.50 -9.10
CA VAL A 594 -24.65 22.60 -8.51
C VAL A 594 -24.78 21.38 -9.42
N ALA A 595 -24.06 20.34 -9.06
CA ALA A 595 -24.06 19.09 -9.77
C ALA A 595 -25.37 18.31 -9.56
N PRO A 596 -25.92 17.69 -10.62
CA PRO A 596 -27.12 16.88 -10.48
C PRO A 596 -26.82 15.61 -9.67
N PRO A 597 -27.82 15.08 -8.95
CA PRO A 597 -27.71 13.77 -8.33
C PRO A 597 -27.52 12.70 -9.40
N VAL A 598 -26.68 11.70 -9.11
CA VAL A 598 -26.62 10.49 -9.92
C VAL A 598 -27.68 9.54 -9.40
N TYR A 599 -28.60 9.10 -10.26
CA TYR A 599 -29.73 8.27 -9.84
C TYR A 599 -29.34 6.80 -9.64
N PRO A 600 -30.11 6.02 -8.86
CA PRO A 600 -29.73 4.65 -8.47
C PRO A 600 -29.53 3.69 -9.64
N GLN A 601 -30.25 3.86 -10.76
CA GLN A 601 -30.06 3.04 -11.96
C GLN A 601 -28.69 3.27 -12.63
N VAL A 602 -28.07 4.43 -12.37
CA VAL A 602 -26.75 4.79 -12.88
C VAL A 602 -25.66 4.49 -11.87
N MET A 603 -25.96 4.27 -10.58
CA MET A 603 -24.94 3.94 -9.57
C MET A 603 -24.90 2.47 -9.21
N ARG A 604 -23.74 2.01 -8.74
CA ARG A 604 -23.64 0.79 -7.93
C ARG A 604 -23.10 1.11 -6.54
N LYS A 605 -23.58 0.33 -5.57
CA LYS A 605 -23.39 0.52 -4.13
C LYS A 605 -22.80 -0.78 -3.57
N PHE A 606 -21.62 -0.73 -2.96
CA PHE A 606 -20.92 -1.92 -2.43
C PHE A 606 -20.54 -1.73 -0.97
N GLY A 607 -20.55 -2.81 -0.20
CA GLY A 607 -20.11 -2.82 1.20
C GLY A 607 -18.74 -3.46 1.34
N LEU A 608 -17.72 -2.67 1.53
CA LEU A 608 -16.31 -3.01 1.59
C LEU A 608 -15.86 -3.38 3.01
N ASP A 609 -14.99 -4.39 3.13
CA ASP A 609 -14.23 -4.69 4.35
C ASP A 609 -12.74 -4.41 4.08
N HIS A 610 -12.09 -3.70 5.00
CA HIS A 610 -10.69 -3.29 4.86
C HIS A 610 -9.84 -3.58 6.09
N LEU A 611 -10.41 -4.14 7.17
CA LEU A 611 -9.64 -4.39 8.38
C LEU A 611 -9.21 -5.87 8.46
N PRO A 612 -7.90 -6.17 8.46
CA PRO A 612 -7.42 -7.53 8.67
C PRO A 612 -7.93 -8.07 10.02
N GLY A 613 -8.59 -9.23 10.00
CA GLY A 613 -8.97 -9.97 11.22
C GLY A 613 -10.39 -9.72 11.76
N VAL A 614 -11.19 -8.84 11.17
CA VAL A 614 -12.60 -8.69 11.55
C VAL A 614 -13.44 -9.74 10.83
N ARG A 615 -13.91 -10.77 11.55
CA ARG A 615 -14.80 -11.83 11.02
C ARG A 615 -16.27 -11.39 10.90
N ILE A 616 -16.55 -10.16 10.50
CA ILE A 616 -17.93 -9.72 10.25
C ILE A 616 -17.96 -8.92 8.95
N ASN A 617 -18.79 -9.35 7.99
CA ASN A 617 -19.09 -8.68 6.73
C ASN A 617 -19.74 -7.30 6.95
N SER A 618 -19.00 -6.28 7.41
CA SER A 618 -19.56 -4.97 7.78
C SER A 618 -18.46 -3.96 8.17
N TYR A 619 -18.33 -2.72 7.68
CA TYR A 619 -19.03 -1.93 6.68
C TYR A 619 -18.12 -0.75 6.28
N ARG A 620 -17.86 -0.55 4.98
CA ARG A 620 -17.57 0.77 4.39
C ARG A 620 -18.30 0.83 3.06
N ARG A 621 -19.13 1.83 2.77
CA ARG A 621 -19.81 1.85 1.45
C ARG A 621 -19.02 2.70 0.47
N LYS A 622 -18.69 2.11 -0.67
CA LYS A 622 -18.28 2.89 -1.84
C LYS A 622 -19.39 2.92 -2.88
N ILE A 623 -19.56 4.10 -3.47
CA ILE A 623 -20.54 4.39 -4.51
C ILE A 623 -19.76 4.80 -5.74
N PHE A 624 -20.12 4.25 -6.90
CA PHE A 624 -19.57 4.68 -8.18
C PHE A 624 -20.67 4.73 -9.23
N ALA A 625 -20.48 5.59 -10.22
CA ALA A 625 -21.37 5.69 -11.35
C ALA A 625 -20.97 4.67 -12.43
N ASN A 626 -21.95 3.94 -12.96
CA ASN A 626 -21.81 2.97 -14.04
C ASN A 626 -21.40 3.64 -15.36
N ASP A 627 -21.71 4.92 -15.52
CA ASP A 627 -21.36 5.72 -16.68
C ASP A 627 -19.95 6.33 -16.59
N GLY A 628 -19.22 6.04 -15.51
CA GLY A 628 -17.86 6.55 -15.28
C GLY A 628 -17.80 7.97 -14.70
N SER A 629 -18.94 8.58 -14.35
CA SER A 629 -18.95 9.89 -13.68
C SER A 629 -18.17 9.85 -12.37
N GLU A 630 -17.29 10.83 -12.18
CA GLU A 630 -16.66 11.07 -10.88
C GLU A 630 -17.73 11.55 -9.89
N LEU A 631 -17.68 11.04 -8.65
CA LEU A 631 -18.67 11.34 -7.61
C LEU A 631 -18.01 12.05 -6.45
N ARG A 632 -18.69 13.05 -5.88
CA ARG A 632 -18.29 13.64 -4.60
C ARG A 632 -18.30 12.57 -3.52
N PHE A 633 -17.28 12.59 -2.68
CA PHE A 633 -17.09 11.58 -1.65
C PHE A 633 -18.24 11.57 -0.63
N THR A 634 -18.65 10.37 -0.23
CA THR A 634 -19.63 10.14 0.82
C THR A 634 -19.34 8.80 1.50
N ASP A 635 -19.45 8.77 2.83
CA ASP A 635 -19.24 7.56 3.64
C ASP A 635 -20.44 7.27 4.56
N PHE A 636 -21.66 7.58 4.09
CA PHE A 636 -22.88 7.25 4.83
C PHE A 636 -22.93 5.77 5.23
N ALA A 637 -23.39 5.50 6.46
CA ALA A 637 -23.49 4.19 7.06
C ALA A 637 -24.57 3.35 6.38
N PHE A 638 -24.23 2.13 5.97
CA PHE A 638 -25.18 1.15 5.43
C PHE A 638 -25.36 -0.03 6.38
N GLY A 639 -26.58 -0.52 6.53
CA GLY A 639 -26.87 -1.74 7.29
C GLY A 639 -26.64 -3.01 6.48
N TYR A 640 -26.96 -4.15 7.12
CA TYR A 640 -26.50 -5.50 6.74
C TYR A 640 -27.02 -5.97 5.37
N PRO A 641 -26.22 -6.73 4.58
CA PRO A 641 -26.68 -7.32 3.32
C PRO A 641 -27.79 -8.35 3.59
N GLY A 642 -28.96 -8.17 3.01
CA GLY A 642 -30.04 -9.18 3.02
C GLY A 642 -31.37 -8.72 3.61
N ASN A 643 -31.40 -7.59 4.34
CA ASN A 643 -32.65 -6.96 4.75
C ASN A 643 -32.87 -5.68 3.94
N ASN A 644 -33.89 -5.68 3.10
CA ASN A 644 -34.37 -4.47 2.42
C ASN A 644 -34.54 -3.34 3.44
N CYS A 645 -34.17 -2.12 3.06
CA CYS A 645 -34.24 -0.91 3.90
C CYS A 645 -35.67 -0.50 4.30
N SER A 646 -36.66 -1.38 4.17
CA SER A 646 -37.87 -1.43 4.96
C SER A 646 -38.36 -2.89 4.99
N SER A 647 -39.03 -3.34 6.06
CA SER A 647 -40.48 -3.35 5.87
C SER A 647 -41.34 -3.09 7.10
N ARG A 648 -40.85 -3.18 8.35
CA ARG A 648 -41.58 -2.78 9.59
C ARG A 648 -40.73 -3.12 10.84
N TYR A 649 -39.89 -2.17 11.27
CA TYR A 649 -39.20 -2.07 12.58
C TYR A 649 -38.30 -3.21 13.11
N ASN A 650 -36.98 -2.97 13.07
CA ASN A 650 -35.96 -3.13 14.15
C ASN A 650 -34.55 -3.26 13.50
N SER A 651 -34.02 -2.26 12.80
CA SER A 651 -33.52 -0.93 13.22
C SER A 651 -32.01 -0.90 13.51
N LEU A 652 -31.21 -0.63 12.48
CA LEU A 652 -30.07 0.30 12.55
C LEU A 652 -30.00 0.99 11.18
N ALA A 653 -30.56 2.21 11.10
CA ALA A 653 -30.91 2.93 9.88
C ALA A 653 -29.68 3.27 9.02
N CYS A 654 -29.79 2.92 7.73
CA CYS A 654 -28.71 2.73 6.76
C CYS A 654 -28.50 3.91 5.78
N GLU A 655 -29.03 5.09 6.08
CA GLU A 655 -29.00 6.29 5.22
C GLU A 655 -29.54 7.47 6.05
N PRO A 656 -29.34 8.73 5.63
CA PRO A 656 -30.14 9.85 6.13
C PRO A 656 -31.61 9.47 6.25
N TYR A 657 -32.20 9.59 7.44
CA TYR A 657 -33.54 9.08 7.69
C TYR A 657 -34.46 10.20 8.19
N ASP A 658 -35.55 10.46 7.47
CA ASP A 658 -36.42 11.64 7.66
C ASP A 658 -37.50 11.47 8.74
N ARG A 659 -37.32 10.57 9.71
CA ARG A 659 -38.37 10.31 10.73
C ARG A 659 -38.54 11.44 11.75
N TYR A 660 -37.60 12.38 11.82
CA TYR A 660 -37.63 13.46 12.80
C TYR A 660 -37.79 14.82 12.10
N PRO A 661 -38.85 15.60 12.41
CA PRO A 661 -39.01 16.93 11.86
C PRO A 661 -37.89 17.85 12.37
N GLY A 662 -37.22 18.55 11.45
CA GLY A 662 -36.13 19.48 11.76
C GLY A 662 -34.90 19.25 10.89
N SER A 663 -33.89 20.10 11.05
CA SER A 663 -32.60 19.95 10.37
C SER A 663 -31.89 18.71 10.91
N GLN A 664 -31.08 18.07 10.08
CA GLN A 664 -30.30 16.89 10.46
C GLN A 664 -28.81 17.16 10.28
N TYR A 665 -28.00 16.47 11.08
CA TYR A 665 -26.56 16.69 11.18
C TYR A 665 -25.78 15.39 11.04
N LEU A 666 -24.56 15.49 10.54
CA LEU A 666 -23.67 14.37 10.24
C LEU A 666 -22.75 14.07 11.43
N SER A 667 -22.48 12.79 11.66
CA SER A 667 -21.54 12.31 12.67
C SER A 667 -20.78 11.07 12.19
N ILE A 668 -19.68 10.74 12.85
CA ILE A 668 -18.98 9.46 12.71
C ILE A 668 -19.36 8.55 13.89
N GLN A 669 -19.52 7.25 13.62
CA GLN A 669 -19.71 6.22 14.65
C GLN A 669 -18.49 5.29 14.72
N GLY A 670 -17.51 5.64 15.56
CA GLY A 670 -16.18 5.03 15.55
C GLY A 670 -15.98 3.85 16.52
N GLU A 671 -16.45 3.94 17.77
CA GLU A 671 -16.17 2.93 18.82
C GLU A 671 -17.03 1.65 18.72
N SER A 672 -17.70 1.43 17.58
CA SER A 672 -18.62 0.33 17.33
C SER A 672 -18.15 -0.54 16.16
N VAL A 673 -18.81 -1.67 15.91
CA VAL A 673 -18.61 -2.50 14.69
C VAL A 673 -18.80 -1.73 13.37
N MET A 674 -19.26 -0.48 13.40
CA MET A 674 -19.47 0.36 12.21
C MET A 674 -18.21 1.12 11.74
N GLY A 675 -17.09 1.00 12.45
CA GLY A 675 -15.75 1.25 11.87
C GLY A 675 -15.49 2.66 11.31
N GLY A 676 -16.20 3.69 11.79
CA GLY A 676 -15.98 5.08 11.34
C GLY A 676 -16.96 5.60 10.29
N LEU A 677 -18.01 4.86 9.95
CA LEU A 677 -19.06 5.29 9.02
C LEU A 677 -19.81 6.56 9.46
N TRP A 678 -20.33 7.30 8.47
CA TRP A 678 -21.12 8.51 8.70
C TRP A 678 -22.58 8.20 9.03
N HIS A 679 -23.13 8.83 10.06
CA HIS A 679 -24.52 8.68 10.49
C HIS A 679 -25.23 10.02 10.54
N ALA A 680 -26.48 10.04 10.06
CA ALA A 680 -27.36 11.19 10.13
C ALA A 680 -28.15 11.21 11.44
N PHE A 681 -28.17 12.36 12.11
CA PHE A 681 -28.90 12.58 13.36
C PHE A 681 -29.93 13.70 13.20
N GLY A 682 -31.16 13.47 13.65
CA GLY A 682 -32.24 14.47 13.62
C GLY A 682 -32.27 15.39 14.85
N ALA A 683 -32.76 16.63 14.67
CA ALA A 683 -32.82 17.67 15.71
C ALA A 683 -33.85 17.43 16.84
N ARG A 684 -34.93 16.67 16.63
CA ARG A 684 -35.99 16.46 17.63
C ARG A 684 -36.12 14.99 18.05
N GLY A 685 -35.80 14.68 19.30
CA GLY A 685 -36.11 13.39 19.96
C GLY A 685 -34.92 12.44 20.19
N VAL A 686 -33.74 12.75 19.65
CA VAL A 686 -32.50 12.02 19.96
C VAL A 686 -31.65 12.90 20.85
N ARG A 687 -31.37 12.44 22.07
CA ARG A 687 -30.45 13.08 23.00
C ARG A 687 -29.06 12.49 22.76
N PRO A 688 -28.15 13.15 22.02
CA PRO A 688 -26.79 12.67 21.87
C PRO A 688 -26.09 12.76 23.22
N PHE A 689 -25.62 11.63 23.74
CA PHE A 689 -24.91 11.58 25.02
C PHE A 689 -23.72 10.63 24.93
N CYS A 690 -22.71 10.85 25.77
CA CYS A 690 -21.49 10.04 25.77
C CYS A 690 -21.60 8.83 26.73
N GLY A 691 -22.55 7.94 26.47
CA GLY A 691 -22.87 6.83 27.38
C GLY A 691 -22.10 5.53 27.13
N ALA A 692 -21.96 4.71 28.17
CA ALA A 692 -21.41 3.35 28.06
C ALA A 692 -22.40 2.40 27.37
N GLY A 693 -21.92 1.61 26.42
CA GLY A 693 -22.68 0.61 25.66
C GLY A 693 -22.17 0.46 24.23
N ASN A 694 -21.82 -0.76 23.82
CA ASN A 694 -21.16 -1.06 22.53
C ASN A 694 -22.08 -0.94 21.29
N TRP A 695 -23.35 -0.57 21.48
CA TRP A 695 -24.39 -0.59 20.44
C TRP A 695 -25.36 0.59 20.50
N ASN A 696 -24.88 1.76 20.96
CA ASN A 696 -25.74 2.94 21.02
C ASN A 696 -25.50 3.84 19.82
N ASN A 697 -26.39 3.77 18.82
CA ASN A 697 -26.41 4.67 17.66
C ASN A 697 -26.69 6.14 18.01
N LYS A 698 -26.87 6.46 19.31
CA LYS A 698 -26.99 7.83 19.83
C LYS A 698 -25.71 8.31 20.54
N LYS A 699 -24.65 7.49 20.55
CA LYS A 699 -23.40 7.82 21.22
C LYS A 699 -22.66 8.89 20.43
N ILE A 700 -22.47 10.04 21.07
CA ILE A 700 -21.66 11.14 20.55
C ILE A 700 -20.83 11.67 21.72
N CYS A 701 -19.52 11.54 21.63
CA CYS A 701 -18.58 11.83 22.71
C CYS A 701 -17.70 13.05 22.44
N GLY A 702 -17.89 13.72 21.30
CA GLY A 702 -17.12 14.90 20.93
C GLY A 702 -17.43 15.34 19.50
N HIS A 703 -16.46 15.98 18.87
CA HIS A 703 -16.54 16.38 17.47
C HIS A 703 -15.17 16.33 16.81
N TYR A 704 -15.19 16.18 15.49
CA TYR A 704 -14.02 16.29 14.66
C TYR A 704 -13.89 17.74 14.21
N ARG A 705 -12.69 18.28 14.35
CA ARG A 705 -12.37 19.66 13.98
C ARG A 705 -11.28 19.65 12.93
N GLU A 706 -11.45 20.52 11.95
CA GLU A 706 -10.49 20.80 10.89
C GLU A 706 -9.92 22.20 11.11
N LEU A 707 -8.60 22.31 10.98
CA LEU A 707 -7.87 23.57 11.03
C LEU A 707 -7.20 23.79 9.68
N SER A 708 -7.48 24.92 9.05
CA SER A 708 -6.98 25.26 7.71
C SER A 708 -6.83 26.76 7.51
N GLY A 709 -6.29 27.14 6.35
CA GLY A 709 -5.98 28.53 6.01
C GLY A 709 -4.67 29.04 6.60
N THR A 710 -4.39 30.31 6.35
CA THR A 710 -3.17 30.98 6.81
C THR A 710 -3.21 31.24 8.32
N PRO A 711 -2.17 30.87 9.10
CA PRO A 711 -2.13 31.16 10.53
C PRO A 711 -2.24 32.66 10.80
N THR A 712 -3.23 33.07 11.61
CA THR A 712 -3.49 34.51 11.82
C THR A 712 -2.46 35.18 12.72
N LEU A 713 -1.89 34.43 13.68
CA LEU A 713 -0.87 34.96 14.59
C LEU A 713 0.48 35.11 13.89
N ASP A 714 0.79 34.22 12.93
CA ASP A 714 2.02 34.24 12.15
C ASP A 714 1.76 33.86 10.68
N PRO A 715 1.38 34.83 9.83
CA PRO A 715 1.01 34.54 8.44
C PRO A 715 2.14 33.97 7.57
N LEU A 716 3.39 34.05 8.02
CA LEU A 716 4.56 33.50 7.33
C LEU A 716 4.97 32.13 7.88
N ALA A 717 4.22 31.58 8.85
CA ALA A 717 4.52 30.27 9.41
C ALA A 717 4.35 29.16 8.38
N VAL A 718 5.32 28.25 8.35
CA VAL A 718 5.31 27.03 7.56
C VAL A 718 5.07 25.88 8.52
N LEU A 719 3.82 25.44 8.63
CA LEU A 719 3.38 24.43 9.61
C LEU A 719 3.39 23.01 9.06
N GLY A 720 3.50 22.83 7.74
CA GLY A 720 3.57 21.53 7.09
C GLY A 720 4.52 21.54 5.91
N GLU A 721 5.15 20.40 5.64
CA GLU A 721 6.03 20.20 4.49
C GLU A 721 5.97 18.72 4.06
N SER A 722 5.99 18.43 2.76
CA SER A 722 6.11 17.07 2.25
C SER A 722 7.44 16.89 1.54
N VAL A 723 8.10 15.76 1.78
CA VAL A 723 9.34 15.36 1.12
C VAL A 723 9.14 13.99 0.48
N THR A 724 9.54 13.85 -0.78
CA THR A 724 9.59 12.55 -1.47
C THR A 724 11.03 12.07 -1.52
N VAL A 725 11.27 10.87 -1.03
CA VAL A 725 12.61 10.28 -0.90
C VAL A 725 12.76 9.13 -1.89
N ASP A 726 13.92 9.03 -2.53
CA ASP A 726 14.32 7.84 -3.29
C ASP A 726 14.75 6.73 -2.33
N MET A 727 13.97 5.66 -2.33
CA MET A 727 14.12 4.54 -1.42
C MET A 727 15.26 3.60 -1.79
N GLN A 728 15.78 3.65 -3.03
CA GLN A 728 16.91 2.81 -3.43
C GLN A 728 18.15 3.15 -2.60
N ARG A 729 18.44 4.44 -2.44
CA ARG A 729 19.53 4.93 -1.58
C ARG A 729 19.32 4.52 -0.13
N PHE A 730 18.10 4.65 0.38
CA PHE A 730 17.80 4.29 1.75
C PHE A 730 17.95 2.78 1.98
N HIS A 731 17.52 1.95 1.03
CA HIS A 731 17.76 0.51 1.15
C HIS A 731 19.27 0.23 1.11
N GLU A 732 20.02 0.83 0.18
CA GLU A 732 21.45 0.60 0.02
C GLU A 732 22.31 0.99 1.25
N PHE A 733 21.91 2.02 2.00
CA PHE A 733 22.70 2.56 3.12
C PHE A 733 22.06 2.36 4.50
N CYS A 734 20.77 2.08 4.57
CA CYS A 734 19.98 2.13 5.81
C CYS A 734 19.21 0.85 6.12
N SER A 735 19.14 -0.12 5.18
CA SER A 735 18.70 -1.48 5.47
C SER A 735 19.67 -2.15 6.45
N LYS A 736 19.17 -3.16 7.18
CA LYS A 736 19.91 -3.78 8.29
C LYS A 736 21.15 -4.53 7.86
#